data_AF-A0A0D9UZ79-F1
#
_entry.id   AF-A0A0D9UZ79-F1
#
_cell.length_a   1.000
_cell.length_b   1.000
_cell.length_c   1.000
_cell.angle_alpha   90.00
_cell.angle_beta   90.00
_cell.angle_gamma   90.00
#
_symmetry.space_group_name_H-M   'P 1'
#
loop_
_entity.id
_entity.type
_entity.pdbx_description
1 polymer ?
#
loop_
_entity_poly.entity_id
_entity_poly.type
_entity_poly.pdbx_seq_one_letter_code
_entity_poly.pdbx_strand_id
1 'polypeptide(L)'
;MAEEGEDQRGVVGVVEEEAEAARRRPPLAVEALREKIVEKVKENRVTLIVGDTGCGKSSMVPQFLLEENMEPILCTQPRRFAVVTIAQMMAESRKCQVGEEVGYHIGHSNVSNLNSKRSKIVFKTAGVVLEQMRDKGIAALNYKVIILDEIHERSVESDLVLACAKQFMMKKNDLRLVLMSATADITRYKEYFRDIGRGERVEVIAIPSSPHSSIFQRKVLYLEQIVGILKMDSELLSAKYCSGPDATADAGLKPDVYELIHKLLLHIHQNEPDIGKSILVFLPTYYALEQQWIRLLSASSMFKVHILHRSIDTDEALQTMKVSKSCRKVILATNIAESSVTIPGVAYVIDSCRSLQVYWDPIRKTDSAELVWVSKSQADQRKGRTGRTCDGQIYRLVTGPFYNSLNDHEYPAILRLSLREQVLMICCAESRAINDPHVLLQKVLDPPNWDAIEAALESLVQIRALDKPITPRGRHEPTFYGCLLNSLPLSFDASVLALKFGDIGSLHEGILISIMLDIQPLPIIQPFGRQQLCKMYRDNYFEEDLQIGKKEATLVGNLCAFQFWQRMFKDKYHLDCLINVVNTQEPKASNGFLAKPEDEWCAFHNLTPTALNYISEICIPSFLVKINPPMYLQPSEFHHMCLHREVLTLENLNSLPLEAESSHFDAHRRCAATPYVSLTDFGASTVVKMLKTLIKEMKTQSAEEKVVTYRELGYVLPALENEMCVFFLNGSCNRGDTCHFSHSSRARRPTCKYFLTLQGCRNGNSCSFSHDSGSVSSPIISGICSQEDRATSVCCRRLLPAAGDGHILVMNDKSLQFACKLCNYYDPTKIIACTPGLHSFESDSVTKGLKVLQNLSDPSHLLTGGEHKLSVPWTKLRRVFWFADFYSTESISEQIVLKKFFEHIAIKTLSEKLSDLQVIVIMNNTKFVELQVERLARECFLFLGASFMFDEATLGWFSDTPSYPRGMQVSAPVAYIFNMHPPTGIQFGDYASELRKRIPATMVIPPPDRAARVVRFLKPYLLRMHFSNKYVSAQVVHTPTATVACSASSQEKLLRPNMESTRDVAAAAKIGKLLGERLLQKGIPAVAIHMKREQKYHGKVKAVIDSVREAGVKLL
;
A
#
# COMPACT_ATOMS: atom_id res chain seq x y z
N MET A 1 -26.35 -62.03 -39.43
CA MET A 1 -26.54 -60.67 -38.90
C MET A 1 -25.24 -60.22 -38.23
N ALA A 2 -24.21 -60.05 -39.04
CA ALA A 2 -22.91 -59.52 -38.65
C ALA A 2 -22.63 -58.43 -39.67
N GLU A 3 -22.87 -57.18 -39.27
CA GLU A 3 -22.47 -55.91 -39.92
C GLU A 3 -23.29 -54.81 -39.23
N GLU A 4 -22.74 -54.16 -38.20
CA GLU A 4 -23.17 -52.83 -37.68
C GLU A 4 -22.33 -52.46 -36.42
N GLY A 5 -21.00 -52.54 -36.51
CA GLY A 5 -20.11 -52.37 -35.35
C GLY A 5 -18.86 -51.51 -35.51
N GLU A 6 -18.55 -51.00 -36.71
CA GLU A 6 -17.26 -50.34 -36.96
C GLU A 6 -17.31 -48.82 -37.24
N ASP A 7 -18.48 -48.21 -37.42
CA ASP A 7 -18.56 -46.82 -37.90
C ASP A 7 -18.59 -45.72 -36.81
N GLN A 8 -18.54 -46.09 -35.52
CA GLN A 8 -18.55 -45.11 -34.41
C GLN A 8 -17.16 -44.74 -33.87
N ARG A 9 -16.07 -45.39 -34.31
CA ARG A 9 -14.71 -45.04 -33.88
C ARG A 9 -14.05 -43.95 -34.74
N GLY A 10 -14.54 -43.71 -35.96
CA GLY A 10 -14.06 -42.62 -36.82
C GLY A 10 -14.56 -41.23 -36.40
N VAL A 11 -15.80 -41.15 -35.92
CA VAL A 11 -16.46 -39.86 -35.60
C VAL A 11 -15.93 -39.25 -34.29
N VAL A 12 -15.55 -40.06 -33.29
CA VAL A 12 -14.97 -39.57 -32.03
C VAL A 12 -13.56 -39.03 -32.23
N GLY A 13 -12.75 -39.68 -33.08
CA GLY A 13 -11.40 -39.21 -33.42
C GLY A 13 -11.40 -37.90 -34.21
N VAL A 14 -12.36 -37.70 -35.12
CA VAL A 14 -12.50 -36.47 -35.90
C VAL A 14 -13.01 -35.31 -35.04
N VAL A 15 -13.90 -35.56 -34.06
CA VAL A 15 -14.38 -34.53 -33.13
C VAL A 15 -13.31 -34.14 -32.10
N GLU A 16 -12.47 -35.09 -31.66
CA GLU A 16 -11.30 -34.78 -30.84
C GLU A 16 -10.20 -34.05 -31.63
N GLU A 17 -9.92 -34.43 -32.88
CA GLU A 17 -9.00 -33.69 -33.76
C GLU A 17 -9.53 -32.29 -34.13
N GLU A 18 -10.84 -32.12 -34.37
CA GLU A 18 -11.45 -30.81 -34.62
C GLU A 18 -11.47 -29.94 -33.36
N ALA A 19 -11.69 -30.51 -32.17
CA ALA A 19 -11.60 -29.80 -30.89
C ALA A 19 -10.15 -29.46 -30.52
N GLU A 20 -9.17 -30.29 -30.90
CA GLU A 20 -7.75 -30.04 -30.71
C GLU A 20 -7.19 -29.05 -31.75
N ALA A 21 -7.71 -29.06 -32.99
CA ALA A 21 -7.45 -28.06 -34.02
C ALA A 21 -8.06 -26.70 -33.67
N ALA A 22 -9.27 -26.66 -33.08
CA ALA A 22 -9.89 -25.44 -32.56
C ALA A 22 -9.15 -24.85 -31.34
N ARG A 23 -8.32 -25.65 -30.65
CA ARG A 23 -7.46 -25.21 -29.54
C ARG A 23 -6.09 -24.68 -29.97
N ARG A 24 -5.67 -24.88 -31.22
CA ARG A 24 -4.37 -24.36 -31.71
C ARG A 24 -4.51 -22.88 -32.04
N ARG A 25 -3.96 -22.04 -31.17
CA ARG A 25 -3.83 -20.60 -31.45
C ARG A 25 -3.05 -20.40 -32.77
N PRO A 26 -3.43 -19.41 -33.60
CA PRO A 26 -2.60 -19.05 -34.74
C PRO A 26 -1.21 -18.61 -34.25
N PRO A 27 -0.13 -18.96 -34.99
CA PRO A 27 1.23 -18.62 -34.60
C PRO A 27 1.39 -17.09 -34.53
N LEU A 28 2.00 -16.61 -33.45
CA LEU A 28 2.24 -15.19 -33.25
C LEU A 28 3.48 -14.75 -34.04
N ALA A 29 3.46 -13.56 -34.61
CA ALA A 29 4.57 -13.04 -35.42
C ALA A 29 5.93 -13.05 -34.70
N VAL A 30 5.94 -12.87 -33.38
CA VAL A 30 7.17 -12.94 -32.57
C VAL A 30 7.79 -14.34 -32.51
N GLU A 31 7.02 -15.41 -32.70
CA GLU A 31 7.51 -16.80 -32.64
C GLU A 31 8.46 -17.13 -33.78
N ALA A 32 8.20 -16.59 -34.98
CA ALA A 32 9.09 -16.74 -36.13
C ALA A 32 10.48 -16.13 -35.88
N LEU A 33 10.61 -15.23 -34.90
CA LEU A 33 11.86 -14.59 -34.51
C LEU A 33 12.44 -15.14 -33.19
N ARG A 34 11.90 -16.24 -32.64
CA ARG A 34 12.32 -16.81 -31.34
C ARG A 34 13.84 -16.94 -31.24
N GLU A 35 14.46 -17.66 -32.17
CA GLU A 35 15.91 -17.95 -32.15
C GLU A 35 16.73 -16.65 -32.23
N LYS A 36 16.38 -15.77 -33.17
CA LYS A 36 17.04 -14.47 -33.35
C LYS A 36 16.91 -13.58 -32.11
N ILE A 37 15.75 -13.54 -31.47
CA ILE A 37 15.53 -12.75 -30.25
C ILE A 37 16.43 -13.26 -29.12
N VAL A 38 16.43 -14.57 -28.89
CA VAL A 38 17.25 -15.20 -27.84
C VAL A 38 18.73 -14.94 -28.10
N GLU A 39 19.21 -15.19 -29.32
CA GLU A 39 20.59 -14.97 -29.73
C GLU A 39 21.02 -13.52 -29.44
N LYS A 40 20.26 -12.55 -29.93
CA LYS A 40 20.59 -11.14 -29.76
C LYS A 40 20.52 -10.65 -28.32
N VAL A 41 19.61 -11.17 -27.51
CA VAL A 41 19.57 -10.85 -26.06
C VAL A 41 20.76 -11.47 -25.32
N LYS A 42 21.26 -12.64 -25.74
CA LYS A 42 22.48 -13.23 -25.16
C LYS A 42 23.73 -12.45 -25.55
N GLU A 43 23.85 -12.05 -26.82
CA GLU A 43 25.01 -11.32 -27.37
C GLU A 43 25.09 -9.88 -26.88
N ASN A 44 23.96 -9.19 -26.73
CA ASN A 44 23.91 -7.76 -26.47
C ASN A 44 23.39 -7.46 -25.06
N ARG A 45 23.96 -6.44 -24.41
CA ARG A 45 23.52 -6.03 -23.07
C ARG A 45 22.18 -5.30 -23.06
N VAL A 46 21.89 -4.55 -24.12
CA VAL A 46 20.62 -3.85 -24.32
C VAL A 46 20.04 -4.29 -25.66
N THR A 47 18.83 -4.83 -25.64
CA THR A 47 18.07 -5.20 -26.85
C THR A 47 16.75 -4.45 -26.86
N LEU A 48 16.47 -3.69 -27.92
CA LEU A 48 15.21 -3.02 -28.17
C LEU A 48 14.38 -3.84 -29.16
N ILE A 49 13.27 -4.41 -28.70
CA ILE A 49 12.32 -5.17 -29.51
C ILE A 49 11.14 -4.26 -29.85
N VAL A 50 11.00 -3.93 -31.13
CA VAL A 50 9.91 -3.10 -31.66
C VAL A 50 8.96 -3.97 -32.45
N GLY A 51 7.66 -3.86 -32.20
CA GLY A 51 6.65 -4.55 -33.00
C GLY A 51 5.24 -4.15 -32.63
N ASP A 52 4.32 -4.25 -33.58
CA ASP A 52 2.93 -3.80 -33.39
C ASP A 52 2.24 -4.41 -32.16
N THR A 53 1.23 -3.72 -31.66
CA THR A 53 0.38 -4.26 -30.59
C THR A 53 -0.27 -5.57 -31.05
N GLY A 54 -0.19 -6.62 -30.23
CA GLY A 54 -0.73 -7.95 -30.57
C GLY A 54 0.26 -8.91 -31.25
N CYS A 55 1.49 -8.50 -31.55
CA CYS A 55 2.48 -9.41 -32.13
C CYS A 55 3.07 -10.46 -31.15
N GLY A 56 2.73 -10.37 -29.85
CA GLY A 56 3.09 -11.36 -28.83
C GLY A 56 4.29 -11.04 -27.94
N LYS A 57 4.86 -9.82 -28.01
CA LYS A 57 6.07 -9.44 -27.24
C LYS A 57 5.96 -9.78 -25.75
N SER A 58 4.96 -9.20 -25.09
CA SER A 58 4.74 -9.27 -23.64
C SER A 58 4.49 -10.69 -23.13
N SER A 59 3.88 -11.55 -23.95
CA SER A 59 3.53 -12.92 -23.60
C SER A 59 4.57 -13.95 -24.01
N MET A 60 5.37 -13.73 -25.06
CA MET A 60 6.29 -14.75 -25.59
C MET A 60 7.76 -14.51 -25.26
N VAL A 61 8.24 -13.25 -25.31
CA VAL A 61 9.66 -12.95 -25.09
C VAL A 61 10.18 -13.44 -23.73
N PRO A 62 9.46 -13.25 -22.60
CA PRO A 62 9.90 -13.80 -21.32
C PRO A 62 10.01 -15.33 -21.32
N GLN A 63 9.12 -16.02 -22.04
CA GLN A 63 9.12 -17.49 -22.14
C GLN A 63 10.32 -17.99 -22.95
N PHE A 64 10.61 -17.36 -24.08
CA PHE A 64 11.77 -17.70 -24.92
C PHE A 64 13.08 -17.60 -24.13
N LEU A 65 13.22 -16.54 -23.32
CA LEU A 65 14.40 -16.34 -22.49
C LEU A 65 14.45 -17.34 -21.33
N LEU A 66 13.31 -17.70 -20.75
CA LEU A 66 13.25 -18.68 -19.68
C LEU A 66 13.67 -20.08 -20.16
N GLU A 67 13.18 -20.51 -21.32
CA GLU A 67 13.55 -21.79 -21.97
C GLU A 67 15.06 -21.91 -22.22
N GLU A 68 15.73 -20.77 -22.31
CA GLU A 68 17.17 -20.64 -22.57
C GLU A 68 17.98 -20.39 -21.28
N ASN A 69 17.39 -20.72 -20.13
CA ASN A 69 17.97 -20.60 -18.79
C ASN A 69 18.43 -19.16 -18.45
N MET A 70 17.71 -18.14 -18.92
CA MET A 70 17.97 -16.73 -18.59
C MET A 70 17.21 -16.24 -17.35
N GLU A 71 17.01 -17.11 -16.36
CA GLU A 71 16.34 -16.80 -15.08
C GLU A 71 17.29 -16.20 -14.02
N PRO A 72 16.77 -15.41 -13.05
CA PRO A 72 15.39 -14.93 -12.96
C PRO A 72 15.13 -13.71 -13.86
N ILE A 73 13.88 -13.60 -14.34
CA ILE A 73 13.40 -12.57 -15.28
C ILE A 73 12.40 -11.64 -14.56
N LEU A 74 12.64 -10.33 -14.64
CA LEU A 74 11.70 -9.30 -14.23
C LEU A 74 11.03 -8.70 -15.46
N CYS A 75 9.71 -8.64 -15.50
CA CYS A 75 8.96 -7.94 -16.53
C CYS A 75 8.18 -6.79 -15.89
N THR A 76 8.40 -5.56 -16.32
CA THR A 76 7.60 -4.42 -15.86
C THR A 76 6.48 -4.11 -16.84
N GLN A 77 5.30 -3.79 -16.31
CA GLN A 77 4.18 -3.24 -17.06
C GLN A 77 3.73 -1.92 -16.42
N PRO A 78 3.23 -0.95 -17.19
CA PRO A 78 2.74 0.31 -16.64
C PRO A 78 1.44 0.13 -15.83
N ARG A 79 0.58 -0.83 -16.22
CA ARG A 79 -0.79 -0.96 -15.69
C ARG A 79 -0.99 -2.21 -14.82
N ARG A 80 -1.67 -2.07 -13.69
CA ARG A 80 -1.99 -3.19 -12.77
C ARG A 80 -2.74 -4.33 -13.46
N PHE A 81 -3.75 -4.01 -14.26
CA PHE A 81 -4.54 -4.99 -15.00
C PHE A 81 -3.65 -5.81 -15.96
N ALA A 82 -2.74 -5.15 -16.70
CA ALA A 82 -1.82 -5.81 -17.62
C ALA A 82 -0.92 -6.83 -16.90
N VAL A 83 -0.38 -6.46 -15.72
CA VAL A 83 0.43 -7.35 -14.88
C VAL A 83 -0.33 -8.64 -14.54
N VAL A 84 -1.56 -8.51 -14.05
CA VAL A 84 -2.36 -9.66 -13.60
C VAL A 84 -2.74 -10.55 -14.78
N THR A 85 -3.30 -9.96 -15.85
CA THR A 85 -3.77 -10.72 -17.01
C THR A 85 -2.63 -11.44 -17.72
N ILE A 86 -1.49 -10.78 -17.95
CA ILE A 86 -0.35 -11.42 -18.62
C ILE A 86 0.25 -12.54 -17.76
N ALA A 87 0.36 -12.34 -16.44
CA ALA A 87 0.85 -13.37 -15.54
C ALA A 87 -0.07 -14.61 -15.52
N GLN A 88 -1.39 -14.41 -15.47
CA GLN A 88 -2.38 -15.49 -15.55
C GLN A 88 -2.30 -16.25 -16.87
N MET A 89 -2.35 -15.53 -18.00
CA MET A 89 -2.25 -16.13 -19.33
C MET A 89 -0.95 -16.93 -19.51
N MET A 90 0.16 -16.43 -18.98
CA MET A 90 1.46 -17.12 -19.09
C MET A 90 1.52 -18.35 -18.18
N ALA A 91 0.97 -18.28 -16.96
CA ALA A 91 0.88 -19.44 -16.07
C ALA A 91 0.02 -20.55 -16.71
N GLU A 92 -1.13 -20.19 -17.29
CA GLU A 92 -1.98 -21.12 -18.06
C GLU A 92 -1.22 -21.74 -19.25
N SER A 93 -0.55 -20.91 -20.05
CA SER A 93 0.26 -21.38 -21.18
C SER A 93 1.37 -22.34 -20.77
N ARG A 94 1.90 -22.20 -19.55
CA ARG A 94 2.95 -23.05 -18.99
C ARG A 94 2.41 -24.19 -18.11
N LYS A 95 1.09 -24.34 -18.03
CA LYS A 95 0.40 -25.36 -17.22
C LYS A 95 0.82 -25.32 -15.74
N CYS A 96 1.03 -24.12 -15.19
CA CYS A 96 1.35 -23.91 -13.78
C CYS A 96 0.33 -22.96 -13.13
N GLN A 97 0.26 -22.95 -11.80
CA GLN A 97 -0.52 -21.95 -11.08
C GLN A 97 0.27 -20.63 -10.96
N VAL A 98 -0.45 -19.51 -10.91
CA VAL A 98 0.18 -18.21 -10.63
C VAL A 98 0.76 -18.24 -9.21
N GLY A 99 2.03 -17.88 -9.07
CA GLY A 99 2.81 -17.99 -7.84
C GLY A 99 3.82 -19.14 -7.83
N GLU A 100 3.72 -20.07 -8.80
CA GLU A 100 4.73 -21.08 -9.08
C GLU A 100 5.82 -20.51 -9.99
N GLU A 101 6.00 -21.03 -11.21
CA GLU A 101 7.03 -20.60 -12.18
C GLU A 101 6.83 -19.15 -12.66
N VAL A 102 5.57 -18.70 -12.71
CA VAL A 102 5.19 -17.33 -13.07
C VAL A 102 4.47 -16.69 -11.88
N GLY A 103 4.88 -15.49 -11.50
CA GLY A 103 4.23 -14.72 -10.43
C GLY A 103 4.08 -13.24 -10.77
N TYR A 104 3.35 -12.50 -9.93
CA TYR A 104 3.26 -11.05 -10.08
C TYR A 104 3.27 -10.29 -8.74
N HIS A 105 3.53 -8.98 -8.81
CA HIS A 105 3.42 -8.07 -7.67
C HIS A 105 2.84 -6.71 -8.12
N ILE A 106 1.67 -6.36 -7.59
CA ILE A 106 0.98 -5.07 -7.79
C ILE A 106 0.56 -4.47 -6.44
N GLY A 107 0.92 -3.21 -6.16
CA GLY A 107 0.60 -2.58 -4.86
C GLY A 107 0.98 -3.49 -3.69
N HIS A 108 0.01 -3.83 -2.84
CA HIS A 108 0.19 -4.77 -1.72
C HIS A 108 -0.04 -6.25 -2.07
N SER A 109 -0.56 -6.55 -3.26
CA SER A 109 -0.80 -7.91 -3.73
C SER A 109 0.49 -8.47 -4.34
N ASN A 110 1.14 -9.37 -3.59
CA ASN A 110 2.32 -10.07 -4.05
C ASN A 110 2.05 -11.58 -4.14
N VAL A 111 1.82 -12.04 -5.37
CA VAL A 111 1.62 -13.45 -5.72
C VAL A 111 2.87 -13.99 -6.40
N SER A 112 4.05 -13.48 -6.02
CA SER A 112 5.34 -13.95 -6.53
C SER A 112 6.20 -14.49 -5.39
N ASN A 113 6.74 -15.71 -5.56
CA ASN A 113 7.58 -16.34 -4.55
C ASN A 113 9.04 -16.42 -5.01
N LEU A 114 9.61 -15.25 -5.35
CA LEU A 114 11.01 -15.08 -5.74
C LEU A 114 12.00 -15.60 -4.68
N ASN A 115 11.67 -15.44 -3.40
CA ASN A 115 12.50 -15.86 -2.29
C ASN A 115 12.60 -17.39 -2.14
N SER A 116 11.68 -18.15 -2.75
CA SER A 116 11.72 -19.62 -2.77
C SER A 116 12.23 -20.22 -4.08
N LYS A 117 12.75 -19.39 -5.00
CA LYS A 117 13.14 -19.77 -6.38
C LYS A 117 12.05 -20.49 -7.18
N ARG A 118 10.79 -20.40 -6.75
CA ARG A 118 9.65 -20.99 -7.47
C ARG A 118 9.36 -20.16 -8.72
N SER A 119 9.21 -18.85 -8.55
CA SER A 119 8.93 -17.94 -9.67
C SER A 119 10.21 -17.52 -10.38
N LYS A 120 10.31 -17.92 -11.64
CA LYS A 120 11.42 -17.64 -12.54
C LYS A 120 11.13 -16.43 -13.42
N ILE A 121 9.85 -16.16 -13.70
CA ILE A 121 9.37 -14.93 -14.34
C ILE A 121 8.47 -14.20 -13.35
N VAL A 122 8.73 -12.91 -13.15
CA VAL A 122 7.87 -12.08 -12.29
C VAL A 122 7.46 -10.79 -12.97
N PHE A 123 6.15 -10.58 -13.06
CA PHE A 123 5.56 -9.35 -13.56
C PHE A 123 5.34 -8.35 -12.42
N LYS A 124 5.74 -7.10 -12.61
CA LYS A 124 5.53 -6.03 -11.62
C LYS A 124 5.06 -4.75 -12.29
N THR A 125 4.34 -3.91 -11.56
CA THR A 125 4.21 -2.52 -11.99
C THR A 125 5.52 -1.77 -11.80
N ALA A 126 5.80 -0.77 -12.63
CA ALA A 126 6.99 0.06 -12.49
C ALA A 126 7.08 0.72 -11.09
N GLY A 127 5.96 1.18 -10.54
CA GLY A 127 5.88 1.74 -9.18
C GLY A 127 6.34 0.77 -8.08
N VAL A 128 5.91 -0.50 -8.12
CA VAL A 128 6.36 -1.53 -7.15
C VAL A 128 7.87 -1.77 -7.25
N VAL A 129 8.44 -1.70 -8.46
CA VAL A 129 9.89 -1.81 -8.63
C VAL A 129 10.59 -0.60 -8.02
N LEU A 130 10.07 0.61 -8.19
CA LEU A 130 10.63 1.81 -7.56
C LEU A 130 10.59 1.78 -6.04
N GLU A 131 9.46 1.37 -5.44
CA GLU A 131 9.37 1.17 -3.99
C GLU A 131 10.42 0.18 -3.49
N GLN A 132 10.62 -0.93 -4.23
CA GLN A 132 11.67 -1.89 -3.90
C GLN A 132 13.08 -1.30 -4.07
N MET A 133 13.30 -0.44 -5.07
CA MET A 133 14.57 0.26 -5.26
C MET A 133 14.85 1.28 -4.15
N ARG A 134 13.81 1.93 -3.61
CA ARG A 134 13.96 2.81 -2.43
C ARG A 134 14.50 2.01 -1.25
N ASP A 135 13.87 0.87 -0.95
CA ASP A 135 14.18 0.07 0.24
C ASP A 135 15.45 -0.77 0.09
N LYS A 136 15.66 -1.40 -1.07
CA LYS A 136 16.76 -2.35 -1.32
C LYS A 136 17.86 -1.75 -2.20
N GLY A 137 17.72 -0.49 -2.61
CA GLY A 137 18.63 0.12 -3.55
C GLY A 137 18.67 -0.62 -4.90
N ILE A 138 19.86 -0.61 -5.48
CA ILE A 138 20.15 -1.32 -6.72
C ILE A 138 19.97 -2.85 -6.60
N ALA A 139 20.03 -3.43 -5.39
CA ALA A 139 19.81 -4.87 -5.19
C ALA A 139 18.36 -5.29 -5.53
N ALA A 140 17.41 -4.36 -5.56
CA ALA A 140 16.05 -4.61 -6.04
C ALA A 140 16.02 -5.12 -7.50
N LEU A 141 17.05 -4.79 -8.28
CA LEU A 141 17.19 -5.15 -9.69
C LEU A 141 18.02 -6.41 -9.91
N ASN A 142 18.28 -7.23 -8.89
CA ASN A 142 19.11 -8.43 -9.02
C ASN A 142 18.43 -9.56 -9.80
N TYR A 143 18.26 -9.34 -11.09
CA TYR A 143 17.74 -10.27 -12.08
C TYR A 143 18.81 -10.56 -13.13
N LYS A 144 18.66 -11.65 -13.87
CA LYS A 144 19.50 -11.95 -15.02
C LYS A 144 19.03 -11.19 -16.26
N VAL A 145 17.71 -11.08 -16.40
CA VAL A 145 17.06 -10.25 -17.43
C VAL A 145 16.05 -9.31 -16.77
N ILE A 146 16.11 -8.03 -17.15
CA ILE A 146 15.06 -7.06 -16.87
C ILE A 146 14.41 -6.69 -18.20
N ILE A 147 13.10 -6.82 -18.27
CA ILE A 147 12.28 -6.48 -19.42
C ILE A 147 11.43 -5.27 -19.03
N LEU A 148 11.65 -4.13 -19.68
CA LEU A 148 10.78 -2.97 -19.58
C LEU A 148 9.82 -2.99 -20.77
N ASP A 149 8.56 -3.30 -20.52
CA ASP A 149 7.53 -3.34 -21.56
C ASP A 149 6.78 -2.02 -21.67
N GLU A 150 6.17 -1.79 -22.83
CA GLU A 150 5.37 -0.60 -23.15
C GLU A 150 6.12 0.73 -22.89
N ILE A 151 7.43 0.77 -23.15
CA ILE A 151 8.30 1.94 -22.88
C ILE A 151 7.89 3.22 -23.66
N HIS A 152 6.98 3.10 -24.63
CA HIS A 152 6.45 4.24 -25.37
C HIS A 152 5.39 5.03 -24.59
N GLU A 153 4.84 4.49 -23.48
CA GLU A 153 3.93 5.24 -22.60
C GLU A 153 4.66 6.34 -21.79
N ARG A 154 6.00 6.25 -21.67
CA ARG A 154 6.87 7.28 -21.04
C ARG A 154 6.35 7.76 -19.67
N SER A 155 5.91 6.81 -18.83
CA SER A 155 5.52 7.09 -17.44
C SER A 155 6.73 7.51 -16.61
N VAL A 156 6.50 8.32 -15.55
CA VAL A 156 7.58 8.78 -14.67
C VAL A 156 8.28 7.59 -14.03
N GLU A 157 7.51 6.58 -13.61
CA GLU A 157 8.02 5.39 -12.95
C GLU A 157 8.90 4.56 -13.88
N SER A 158 8.44 4.35 -15.12
CA SER A 158 9.18 3.57 -16.12
C SER A 158 10.50 4.23 -16.49
N ASP A 159 10.51 5.55 -16.70
CA ASP A 159 11.73 6.32 -17.00
C ASP A 159 12.73 6.30 -15.83
N LEU A 160 12.26 6.33 -14.58
CA LEU A 160 13.11 6.19 -13.39
C LEU A 160 13.66 4.77 -13.24
N VAL A 161 12.85 3.73 -13.47
CA VAL A 161 13.32 2.34 -13.47
C VAL A 161 14.38 2.13 -14.54
N LEU A 162 14.19 2.69 -15.75
CA LEU A 162 15.15 2.67 -16.84
C LEU A 162 16.48 3.32 -16.44
N ALA A 163 16.44 4.50 -15.81
CA ALA A 163 17.63 5.19 -15.33
C ALA A 163 18.40 4.37 -14.29
N CYS A 164 17.70 3.82 -13.31
CA CYS A 164 18.29 2.95 -12.30
C CYS A 164 18.86 1.66 -12.90
N ALA A 165 18.17 1.04 -13.87
CA ALA A 165 18.64 -0.15 -14.56
C ALA A 165 19.93 0.14 -15.34
N LYS A 166 20.00 1.24 -16.10
CA LYS A 166 21.23 1.68 -16.78
C LYS A 166 22.38 1.87 -15.79
N GLN A 167 22.14 2.52 -14.65
CA GLN A 167 23.16 2.69 -13.60
C GLN A 167 23.61 1.36 -12.98
N PHE A 168 22.70 0.40 -12.83
CA PHE A 168 23.07 -0.93 -12.34
C PHE A 168 23.90 -1.70 -13.36
N MET A 169 23.54 -1.63 -14.64
CA MET A 169 24.30 -2.23 -15.73
C MET A 169 25.74 -1.72 -15.74
N MET A 170 26.00 -0.43 -15.53
CA MET A 170 27.37 0.10 -15.45
C MET A 170 28.23 -0.58 -14.37
N LYS A 171 27.63 -1.23 -13.36
CA LYS A 171 28.33 -2.00 -12.31
C LYS A 171 28.32 -3.52 -12.55
N LYS A 172 27.32 -4.04 -13.25
CA LYS A 172 27.05 -5.48 -13.40
C LYS A 172 27.04 -5.89 -14.88
N ASN A 173 28.08 -6.60 -15.31
CA ASN A 173 28.31 -6.92 -16.72
C ASN A 173 27.43 -8.05 -17.28
N ASP A 174 26.90 -8.94 -16.42
CA ASP A 174 26.06 -10.09 -16.79
C ASP A 174 24.56 -9.75 -16.93
N LEU A 175 24.12 -8.58 -16.46
CA LEU A 175 22.72 -8.15 -16.61
C LEU A 175 22.38 -7.90 -18.09
N ARG A 176 21.22 -8.37 -18.52
CA ARG A 176 20.60 -8.07 -19.81
C ARG A 176 19.35 -7.22 -19.63
N LEU A 177 19.25 -6.14 -20.40
CA LEU A 177 18.09 -5.25 -20.44
C LEU A 177 17.38 -5.41 -21.78
N VAL A 178 16.10 -5.77 -21.73
CA VAL A 178 15.23 -5.85 -22.91
C VAL A 178 14.21 -4.73 -22.81
N LEU A 179 14.16 -3.90 -23.84
CA LEU A 179 13.20 -2.82 -23.98
C LEU A 179 12.16 -3.25 -25.02
N MET A 180 10.88 -3.22 -24.68
CA MET A 180 9.82 -3.61 -25.60
C MET A 180 8.89 -2.44 -25.88
N SER A 181 8.55 -2.26 -27.15
CA SER A 181 7.71 -1.14 -27.58
C SER A 181 6.91 -1.43 -28.84
N ALA A 182 5.75 -0.78 -28.98
CA ALA A 182 5.01 -0.72 -30.23
C ALA A 182 5.57 0.36 -31.17
N THR A 183 5.89 1.53 -30.64
CA THR A 183 6.17 2.75 -31.41
C THR A 183 7.38 3.53 -30.87
N ALA A 184 8.44 2.82 -30.44
CA ALA A 184 9.61 3.47 -29.85
C ALA A 184 10.41 4.33 -30.85
N ASP A 185 10.88 5.49 -30.38
CA ASP A 185 11.92 6.30 -31.01
C ASP A 185 13.29 5.59 -30.87
N ILE A 186 13.62 4.76 -31.86
CA ILE A 186 14.83 3.93 -31.87
C ILE A 186 16.10 4.79 -31.70
N THR A 187 16.14 5.95 -32.34
CA THR A 187 17.26 6.89 -32.30
C THR A 187 17.52 7.38 -30.88
N ARG A 188 16.47 7.75 -30.15
CA ARG A 188 16.57 8.21 -28.76
C ARG A 188 17.10 7.14 -27.81
N TYR A 189 16.63 5.90 -27.92
CA TYR A 189 17.14 4.81 -27.09
C TYR A 189 18.59 4.43 -27.43
N LYS A 190 18.94 4.39 -28.72
CA LYS A 190 20.36 4.24 -29.14
C LYS A 190 21.20 5.36 -28.55
N GLU A 191 20.66 6.58 -28.50
CA GLU A 191 21.37 7.74 -27.99
C GLU A 191 21.64 7.65 -26.49
N TYR A 192 20.60 7.29 -25.76
CA TYR A 192 20.63 7.19 -24.31
C TYR A 192 21.62 6.14 -23.79
N PHE A 193 21.86 5.06 -24.53
CA PHE A 193 22.74 3.96 -24.11
C PHE A 193 24.15 4.00 -24.71
N ARG A 194 24.58 5.10 -25.34
CA ARG A 194 25.93 5.21 -25.96
C ARG A 194 27.10 5.01 -24.99
N ASP A 195 26.87 5.28 -23.71
CA ASP A 195 27.88 5.43 -22.65
C ASP A 195 28.03 4.18 -21.76
N ILE A 196 27.31 3.07 -22.03
CA ILE A 196 27.35 1.87 -21.18
C ILE A 196 28.64 1.02 -21.33
N GLY A 197 29.41 1.21 -22.41
CA GLY A 197 30.68 0.52 -22.64
C GLY A 197 31.26 0.73 -24.06
N ARG A 198 32.59 0.63 -24.22
CA ARG A 198 33.23 0.73 -25.54
C ARG A 198 32.79 -0.46 -26.43
N GLY A 199 32.05 -0.16 -27.50
CA GLY A 199 31.60 -1.17 -28.47
C GLY A 199 30.24 -1.79 -28.16
N GLU A 200 29.65 -1.50 -27.00
CA GLU A 200 28.30 -1.94 -26.66
C GLU A 200 27.28 -1.03 -27.35
N ARG A 201 26.34 -1.60 -28.09
CA ARG A 201 25.28 -0.87 -28.80
C ARG A 201 23.92 -1.44 -28.43
N VAL A 202 22.89 -0.62 -28.56
CA VAL A 202 21.50 -1.10 -28.50
C VAL A 202 21.20 -1.88 -29.77
N GLU A 203 21.03 -3.19 -29.62
CA GLU A 203 20.59 -4.04 -30.71
C GLU A 203 19.09 -3.86 -30.92
N VAL A 204 18.67 -3.70 -32.17
CA VAL A 204 17.26 -3.44 -32.50
C VAL A 204 16.69 -4.58 -33.29
N ILE A 205 15.64 -5.20 -32.76
CA ILE A 205 14.88 -6.26 -33.42
C ILE A 205 13.51 -5.71 -33.75
N ALA A 206 13.28 -5.47 -35.04
CA ALA A 206 11.95 -5.18 -35.54
C ALA A 206 11.22 -6.50 -35.83
N ILE A 207 10.07 -6.71 -35.18
CA ILE A 207 9.16 -7.80 -35.50
C ILE A 207 8.38 -7.35 -36.74
N PRO A 208 8.55 -8.01 -37.90
CA PRO A 208 7.96 -7.55 -39.15
C PRO A 208 6.44 -7.64 -39.08
N SER A 209 5.77 -6.53 -39.43
CA SER A 209 4.36 -6.51 -39.77
C SER A 209 4.20 -7.03 -41.21
N SER A 210 4.53 -8.30 -41.48
CA SER A 210 4.49 -8.77 -42.87
C SER A 210 3.04 -8.91 -43.37
N PRO A 211 2.72 -8.51 -44.62
CA PRO A 211 1.39 -8.71 -45.22
C PRO A 211 1.03 -10.19 -45.41
N HIS A 212 2.01 -11.11 -45.32
CA HIS A 212 1.79 -12.55 -45.34
C HIS A 212 1.60 -13.17 -43.94
N SER A 213 1.80 -12.40 -42.87
CA SER A 213 1.54 -12.81 -41.48
C SER A 213 0.37 -12.07 -40.84
N SER A 214 -0.05 -10.91 -41.36
CA SER A 214 -1.33 -10.32 -40.99
C SER A 214 -2.42 -10.99 -41.82
N ILE A 215 -3.12 -11.96 -41.22
CA ILE A 215 -4.33 -12.55 -41.82
C ILE A 215 -5.36 -11.45 -42.16
N PHE A 216 -5.27 -10.30 -41.48
CA PHE A 216 -6.24 -9.21 -41.55
C PHE A 216 -5.63 -7.87 -41.97
N GLN A 217 -6.28 -7.19 -42.93
CA GLN A 217 -5.89 -5.89 -43.44
C GLN A 217 -6.37 -4.74 -42.54
N ARG A 218 -5.67 -3.60 -42.56
CA ARG A 218 -6.08 -2.37 -41.86
C ARG A 218 -6.14 -1.20 -42.83
N LYS A 219 -7.31 -0.56 -42.95
CA LYS A 219 -7.52 0.63 -43.79
C LYS A 219 -7.75 1.86 -42.93
N VAL A 220 -6.94 2.91 -43.13
CA VAL A 220 -7.10 4.20 -42.44
C VAL A 220 -7.80 5.19 -43.37
N LEU A 221 -8.82 5.87 -42.85
CA LEU A 221 -9.61 6.89 -43.52
C LEU A 221 -9.55 8.20 -42.72
N TYR A 222 -9.32 9.31 -43.41
CA TYR A 222 -9.31 10.66 -42.84
C TYR A 222 -10.62 11.41 -43.13
N LEU A 223 -10.80 12.56 -42.49
CA LEU A 223 -12.04 13.33 -42.48
C LEU A 223 -12.64 13.60 -43.87
N GLU A 224 -11.81 13.89 -44.87
CA GLU A 224 -12.22 14.15 -46.26
C GLU A 224 -12.88 12.92 -46.88
N GLN A 225 -12.32 11.73 -46.60
CA GLN A 225 -12.84 10.46 -47.08
C GLN A 225 -14.10 10.06 -46.30
N ILE A 226 -14.13 10.32 -44.98
CA ILE A 226 -15.29 10.06 -44.12
C ILE A 226 -16.51 10.87 -44.60
N VAL A 227 -16.32 12.16 -44.85
CA VAL A 227 -17.37 13.05 -45.34
C VAL A 227 -17.86 12.64 -46.74
N GLY A 228 -16.94 12.20 -47.62
CA GLY A 228 -17.29 11.63 -48.92
C GLY A 228 -18.15 10.37 -48.80
N ILE A 229 -17.81 9.46 -47.89
CA ILE A 229 -18.58 8.22 -47.62
C ILE A 229 -19.98 8.55 -47.08
N LEU A 230 -20.08 9.57 -46.22
CA LEU A 230 -21.36 10.03 -45.64
C LEU A 230 -22.16 10.96 -46.57
N LYS A 231 -21.63 11.31 -47.75
CA LYS A 231 -22.24 12.24 -48.72
C LYS A 231 -22.63 13.59 -48.09
N MET A 232 -21.77 14.13 -47.22
CA MET A 232 -21.99 15.43 -46.56
C MET A 232 -21.28 16.56 -47.31
N ASP A 233 -21.77 17.79 -47.20
CA ASP A 233 -21.16 18.97 -47.84
C ASP A 233 -19.75 19.27 -47.29
N SER A 234 -18.86 19.62 -48.22
CA SER A 234 -17.40 19.58 -48.03
C SER A 234 -16.74 20.91 -47.64
N GLU A 235 -17.51 21.99 -47.44
CA GLU A 235 -16.91 23.30 -47.17
C GLU A 235 -16.31 23.38 -45.75
N LEU A 236 -15.01 23.70 -45.69
CA LEU A 236 -14.24 24.05 -44.47
C LEU A 236 -14.21 22.95 -43.37
N LEU A 237 -13.92 21.70 -43.75
CA LEU A 237 -13.79 20.53 -42.85
C LEU A 237 -12.91 20.79 -41.61
N SER A 238 -11.72 21.37 -41.80
CA SER A 238 -10.79 21.65 -40.69
C SER A 238 -11.36 22.68 -39.71
N ALA A 239 -12.03 23.73 -40.19
CA ALA A 239 -12.65 24.73 -39.30
C ALA A 239 -13.84 24.14 -38.52
N LYS A 240 -14.64 23.30 -39.19
CA LYS A 240 -15.83 22.69 -38.59
C LYS A 240 -15.51 21.62 -37.56
N TYR A 241 -14.59 20.69 -37.86
CA TYR A 241 -14.33 19.51 -37.02
C TYR A 241 -13.00 19.54 -36.26
N CYS A 242 -12.01 20.31 -36.73
CA CYS A 242 -10.66 20.38 -36.15
C CYS A 242 -10.34 21.73 -35.49
N SER A 243 -11.28 22.67 -35.46
CA SER A 243 -11.11 24.02 -34.87
C SER A 243 -9.99 24.88 -35.47
N GLY A 244 -9.37 24.45 -36.59
CA GLY A 244 -8.25 25.13 -37.21
C GLY A 244 -7.53 24.23 -38.22
N PRO A 245 -6.50 24.75 -38.90
CA PRO A 245 -5.84 24.04 -39.99
C PRO A 245 -4.78 23.01 -39.53
N ASP A 246 -4.24 23.15 -38.31
CA ASP A 246 -3.13 22.34 -37.80
C ASP A 246 -3.27 22.02 -36.31
N ALA A 247 -2.32 21.21 -35.80
CA ALA A 247 -2.28 20.72 -34.43
C ALA A 247 -2.18 21.80 -33.33
N THR A 248 -1.94 23.09 -33.67
CA THR A 248 -1.95 24.18 -32.69
C THR A 248 -3.37 24.67 -32.36
N ALA A 249 -4.36 24.22 -33.12
CA ALA A 249 -5.76 24.54 -32.89
C ALA A 249 -6.31 23.97 -31.58
N ASP A 250 -7.38 24.56 -31.06
CA ASP A 250 -8.07 24.08 -29.85
C ASP A 250 -8.58 22.63 -30.03
N ALA A 251 -8.25 21.77 -29.08
CA ALA A 251 -8.61 20.35 -29.11
C ALA A 251 -10.01 20.07 -28.54
N GLY A 252 -10.85 21.08 -28.31
CA GLY A 252 -12.24 20.91 -27.90
C GLY A 252 -13.07 20.06 -28.88
N LEU A 253 -14.05 19.31 -28.35
CA LEU A 253 -15.05 18.64 -29.17
C LEU A 253 -16.24 19.56 -29.39
N LYS A 254 -16.44 19.95 -30.65
CA LYS A 254 -17.63 20.70 -31.08
C LYS A 254 -18.85 19.78 -31.24
N PRO A 255 -20.08 20.30 -31.10
CA PRO A 255 -21.32 19.55 -31.34
C PRO A 255 -21.33 18.78 -32.68
N ASP A 256 -20.77 19.38 -33.74
CA ASP A 256 -20.65 18.76 -35.06
C ASP A 256 -19.88 17.44 -35.06
N VAL A 257 -18.88 17.30 -34.18
CA VAL A 257 -18.06 16.08 -34.09
C VAL A 257 -18.89 14.92 -33.55
N TYR A 258 -19.73 15.15 -32.53
CA TYR A 258 -20.63 14.13 -32.01
C TYR A 258 -21.68 13.70 -33.05
N GLU A 259 -22.18 14.66 -33.82
CA GLU A 259 -23.11 14.37 -34.93
C GLU A 259 -22.43 13.54 -36.03
N LEU A 260 -21.18 13.86 -36.37
CA LEU A 260 -20.39 13.09 -37.32
C LEU A 260 -20.17 11.65 -36.84
N ILE A 261 -19.81 11.45 -35.56
CA ILE A 261 -19.65 10.12 -34.97
C ILE A 261 -20.96 9.34 -35.02
N HIS A 262 -22.09 9.97 -34.68
CA HIS A 262 -23.40 9.33 -34.71
C HIS A 262 -23.77 8.86 -36.13
N LYS A 263 -23.62 9.74 -37.14
CA LYS A 263 -23.86 9.40 -38.56
C LYS A 263 -22.95 8.27 -39.04
N LEU A 264 -21.68 8.30 -38.64
CA LEU A 264 -20.71 7.27 -38.99
C LEU A 264 -21.06 5.91 -38.36
N LEU A 265 -21.50 5.89 -37.09
CA LEU A 265 -21.96 4.67 -36.44
C LEU A 265 -23.15 4.03 -37.17
N LEU A 266 -24.14 4.84 -37.56
CA LEU A 266 -25.29 4.38 -38.34
C LEU A 266 -24.87 3.84 -39.71
N HIS A 267 -23.99 4.56 -40.41
CA HIS A 267 -23.45 4.13 -41.70
C HIS A 267 -22.73 2.79 -41.60
N ILE A 268 -21.83 2.61 -40.62
CA ILE A 268 -21.13 1.33 -40.41
C ILE A 268 -22.12 0.21 -40.13
N HIS A 269 -23.12 0.46 -39.28
CA HIS A 269 -24.13 -0.55 -38.96
C HIS A 269 -24.93 -1.00 -40.19
N GLN A 270 -25.33 -0.07 -41.05
CA GLN A 270 -26.13 -0.35 -42.25
C GLN A 270 -25.33 -1.08 -43.34
N ASN A 271 -24.01 -0.87 -43.42
CA ASN A 271 -23.17 -1.41 -44.49
C ASN A 271 -22.34 -2.64 -44.07
N GLU A 272 -22.27 -2.96 -42.78
CA GLU A 272 -21.63 -4.20 -42.30
C GLU A 272 -22.71 -5.25 -42.00
N PRO A 273 -22.78 -6.37 -42.75
CA PRO A 273 -23.75 -7.43 -42.48
C PRO A 273 -23.42 -8.27 -41.25
N ASP A 274 -22.13 -8.41 -40.89
CA ASP A 274 -21.71 -9.20 -39.73
C ASP A 274 -21.93 -8.40 -38.43
N ILE A 275 -22.98 -8.74 -37.67
CA ILE A 275 -23.36 -8.11 -36.40
C ILE A 275 -22.31 -8.36 -35.30
N GLY A 276 -21.52 -9.43 -35.41
CA GLY A 276 -20.45 -9.78 -34.46
C GLY A 276 -19.30 -8.77 -34.47
N LYS A 277 -19.11 -8.05 -35.58
CA LYS A 277 -18.08 -7.00 -35.70
C LYS A 277 -18.43 -5.77 -34.86
N SER A 278 -17.52 -5.44 -33.95
CA SER A 278 -17.71 -4.38 -32.97
C SER A 278 -17.05 -3.08 -33.41
N ILE A 279 -17.56 -1.96 -32.88
CA ILE A 279 -17.04 -0.61 -33.11
C ILE A 279 -16.44 -0.07 -31.80
N LEU A 280 -15.22 0.45 -31.86
CA LEU A 280 -14.54 1.12 -30.75
C LEU A 280 -14.39 2.61 -31.07
N VAL A 281 -14.84 3.48 -30.17
CA VAL A 281 -14.83 4.94 -30.34
C VAL A 281 -13.95 5.56 -29.25
N PHE A 282 -12.89 6.26 -29.65
CA PHE A 282 -12.01 6.99 -28.74
C PHE A 282 -12.49 8.43 -28.55
N LEU A 283 -12.86 8.77 -27.32
CA LEU A 283 -13.31 10.10 -26.89
C LEU A 283 -12.48 10.54 -25.67
N PRO A 284 -12.16 11.85 -25.52
CA PRO A 284 -11.14 12.25 -24.57
C PRO A 284 -11.59 12.32 -23.10
N THR A 285 -12.88 12.47 -22.81
CA THR A 285 -13.38 12.73 -21.46
C THR A 285 -14.65 11.94 -21.14
N TYR A 286 -14.93 11.76 -19.85
CA TYR A 286 -16.21 11.22 -19.38
C TYR A 286 -17.41 11.97 -19.97
N TYR A 287 -17.35 13.31 -19.98
CA TYR A 287 -18.39 14.14 -20.58
C TYR A 287 -18.58 13.84 -22.06
N ALA A 288 -17.50 13.68 -22.83
CA ALA A 288 -17.60 13.35 -24.24
C ALA A 288 -18.22 11.96 -24.48
N LEU A 289 -17.87 10.96 -23.66
CA LEU A 289 -18.52 9.66 -23.68
C LEU A 289 -20.03 9.79 -23.42
N GLU A 290 -20.41 10.57 -22.41
CA GLU A 290 -21.81 10.79 -22.01
C GLU A 290 -22.61 11.46 -23.13
N GLN A 291 -22.07 12.53 -23.73
CA GLN A 291 -22.72 13.21 -24.86
C GLN A 291 -22.95 12.28 -26.05
N GLN A 292 -21.99 11.41 -26.37
CA GLN A 292 -22.15 10.45 -27.46
C GLN A 292 -23.15 9.35 -27.11
N TRP A 293 -23.12 8.86 -25.86
CA TRP A 293 -24.05 7.84 -25.37
C TRP A 293 -25.51 8.33 -25.40
N ILE A 294 -25.77 9.57 -24.95
CA ILE A 294 -27.11 10.19 -25.00
C ILE A 294 -27.66 10.17 -26.43
N ARG A 295 -26.83 10.47 -27.43
CA ARG A 295 -27.21 10.44 -28.86
C ARG A 295 -27.51 9.04 -29.38
N LEU A 296 -27.00 8.00 -28.75
CA LEU A 296 -27.22 6.61 -29.14
C LEU A 296 -28.43 5.97 -28.45
N LEU A 297 -29.04 6.65 -27.46
CA LEU A 297 -30.23 6.15 -26.77
C LEU A 297 -31.41 5.88 -27.71
N SER A 298 -31.61 6.75 -28.71
CA SER A 298 -32.63 6.60 -29.75
C SER A 298 -32.40 5.38 -30.66
N ALA A 299 -31.16 4.87 -30.71
CA ALA A 299 -30.74 3.71 -31.51
C ALA A 299 -30.43 2.47 -30.64
N SER A 300 -31.02 2.39 -29.44
CA SER A 300 -30.82 1.29 -28.48
C SER A 300 -31.26 -0.09 -28.99
N SER A 301 -32.15 -0.15 -29.98
CA SER A 301 -32.51 -1.40 -30.67
C SER A 301 -31.42 -1.91 -31.62
N MET A 302 -30.57 -1.01 -32.13
CA MET A 302 -29.52 -1.33 -33.12
C MET A 302 -28.16 -1.59 -32.45
N PHE A 303 -27.88 -0.86 -31.37
CA PHE A 303 -26.59 -0.85 -30.70
C PHE A 303 -26.66 -1.29 -29.24
N LYS A 304 -25.72 -2.15 -28.86
CA LYS A 304 -25.38 -2.36 -27.45
C LYS A 304 -24.14 -1.56 -27.10
N VAL A 305 -24.35 -0.48 -26.36
CA VAL A 305 -23.29 0.47 -26.00
C VAL A 305 -22.62 0.05 -24.69
N HIS A 306 -21.30 -0.03 -24.70
CA HIS A 306 -20.45 -0.29 -23.55
C HIS A 306 -19.52 0.90 -23.29
N ILE A 307 -19.21 1.18 -22.03
CA ILE A 307 -18.34 2.28 -21.64
C ILE A 307 -17.03 1.73 -21.08
N LEU A 308 -15.90 2.22 -21.57
CA LEU A 308 -14.58 1.96 -21.01
C LEU A 308 -13.94 3.27 -20.53
N HIS A 309 -14.04 3.49 -19.22
CA HIS A 309 -13.46 4.63 -18.53
C HIS A 309 -12.95 4.18 -17.16
N ARG A 310 -11.95 4.87 -16.60
CA ARG A 310 -11.33 4.50 -15.31
C ARG A 310 -12.29 4.44 -14.11
N SER A 311 -13.48 5.06 -14.21
CA SER A 311 -14.50 5.06 -13.16
C SER A 311 -15.49 3.90 -13.27
N ILE A 312 -15.37 3.08 -14.33
CA ILE A 312 -16.24 1.93 -14.57
C ILE A 312 -15.65 0.72 -13.85
N ASP A 313 -16.52 -0.11 -13.25
CA ASP A 313 -16.11 -1.29 -12.52
C ASP A 313 -15.46 -2.35 -13.43
N THR A 314 -14.61 -3.19 -12.85
CA THR A 314 -13.85 -4.21 -13.59
C THR A 314 -14.79 -5.23 -14.23
N ASP A 315 -15.88 -5.62 -13.57
CA ASP A 315 -16.80 -6.61 -14.13
C ASP A 315 -17.60 -6.02 -15.31
N GLU A 316 -17.98 -4.75 -15.23
CA GLU A 316 -18.62 -4.03 -16.34
C GLU A 316 -17.65 -3.88 -17.53
N ALA A 317 -16.37 -3.60 -17.24
CA ALA A 317 -15.32 -3.62 -18.25
C ALA A 317 -15.13 -5.02 -18.86
N LEU A 318 -15.20 -6.10 -18.07
CA LEU A 318 -15.13 -7.48 -18.55
C LEU A 318 -16.34 -7.87 -19.41
N GLN A 319 -17.53 -7.32 -19.15
CA GLN A 319 -18.69 -7.52 -20.02
C GLN A 319 -18.44 -7.00 -21.44
N THR A 320 -17.59 -5.97 -21.62
CA THR A 320 -17.20 -5.47 -22.96
C THR A 320 -16.44 -6.51 -23.79
N MET A 321 -15.88 -7.54 -23.13
CA MET A 321 -15.17 -8.64 -23.77
C MET A 321 -16.11 -9.70 -24.36
N LYS A 322 -17.39 -9.72 -23.96
CA LYS A 322 -18.39 -10.64 -24.50
C LYS A 322 -18.86 -10.17 -25.89
N VAL A 323 -19.16 -11.12 -26.78
CA VAL A 323 -19.72 -10.84 -28.11
C VAL A 323 -21.24 -10.79 -28.01
N SER A 324 -21.84 -9.72 -28.54
CA SER A 324 -23.30 -9.59 -28.65
C SER A 324 -23.78 -10.27 -29.93
N LYS A 325 -24.84 -11.08 -29.85
CA LYS A 325 -25.40 -11.82 -31.00
C LYS A 325 -26.63 -11.16 -31.63
N SER A 326 -27.30 -10.24 -30.93
CA SER A 326 -28.58 -9.64 -31.36
C SER A 326 -28.48 -8.20 -31.85
N CYS A 327 -27.43 -7.48 -31.44
CA CYS A 327 -27.24 -6.05 -31.72
C CYS A 327 -25.75 -5.74 -31.81
N ARG A 328 -25.39 -4.74 -32.62
CA ARG A 328 -23.98 -4.41 -32.87
C ARG A 328 -23.36 -3.80 -31.61
N LYS A 329 -22.22 -4.32 -31.19
CA LYS A 329 -21.49 -3.80 -30.02
C LYS A 329 -20.77 -2.49 -30.38
N VAL A 330 -21.03 -1.44 -29.61
CA VAL A 330 -20.35 -0.14 -29.68
C VAL A 330 -19.67 0.12 -28.35
N ILE A 331 -18.37 0.39 -28.36
CA ILE A 331 -17.57 0.63 -27.16
C ILE A 331 -17.12 2.08 -27.19
N LEU A 332 -17.57 2.89 -26.25
CA LEU A 332 -17.10 4.27 -26.08
C LEU A 332 -15.99 4.24 -25.03
N ALA A 333 -14.78 4.65 -25.41
CA ALA A 333 -13.60 4.54 -24.56
C ALA A 333 -12.75 5.82 -24.52
N THR A 334 -12.06 6.01 -23.40
CA THR A 334 -10.92 6.96 -23.31
C THR A 334 -9.62 6.27 -23.73
N ASN A 335 -8.47 6.92 -23.48
CA ASN A 335 -7.14 6.34 -23.67
C ASN A 335 -6.89 5.05 -22.86
N ILE A 336 -7.78 4.68 -21.94
CA ILE A 336 -7.74 3.38 -21.24
C ILE A 336 -7.70 2.19 -22.21
N ALA A 337 -8.34 2.31 -23.37
CA ALA A 337 -8.35 1.27 -24.39
C ALA A 337 -7.14 1.32 -25.36
N GLU A 338 -6.20 2.27 -25.21
CA GLU A 338 -5.04 2.40 -26.12
C GLU A 338 -4.02 1.28 -25.96
N SER A 339 -3.86 0.73 -24.76
CA SER A 339 -2.85 -0.28 -24.45
C SER A 339 -3.41 -1.44 -23.61
N SER A 340 -2.62 -2.51 -23.50
CA SER A 340 -2.79 -3.61 -22.52
C SER A 340 -4.04 -4.50 -22.59
N VAL A 341 -5.10 -4.13 -23.31
CA VAL A 341 -6.32 -4.97 -23.43
C VAL A 341 -6.62 -5.25 -24.91
N THR A 342 -6.79 -6.53 -25.25
CA THR A 342 -7.28 -6.97 -26.57
C THR A 342 -8.77 -7.19 -26.47
N ILE A 343 -9.57 -6.31 -27.07
CA ILE A 343 -11.02 -6.50 -27.14
C ILE A 343 -11.33 -7.34 -28.39
N PRO A 344 -11.87 -8.57 -28.25
CA PRO A 344 -12.13 -9.43 -29.39
C PRO A 344 -13.26 -8.87 -30.26
N GLY A 345 -13.10 -9.01 -31.59
CA GLY A 345 -14.13 -8.67 -32.57
C GLY A 345 -14.21 -7.20 -32.97
N VAL A 346 -13.28 -6.34 -32.54
CA VAL A 346 -13.24 -4.92 -32.96
C VAL A 346 -12.76 -4.82 -34.42
N ALA A 347 -13.69 -4.53 -35.33
CA ALA A 347 -13.42 -4.33 -36.75
C ALA A 347 -13.34 -2.84 -37.13
N TYR A 348 -13.96 -1.96 -36.34
CA TYR A 348 -14.05 -0.54 -36.64
C TYR A 348 -13.52 0.28 -35.48
N VAL A 349 -12.62 1.23 -35.77
CA VAL A 349 -12.11 2.21 -34.80
C VAL A 349 -12.47 3.61 -35.26
N ILE A 350 -13.20 4.36 -34.46
CA ILE A 350 -13.47 5.79 -34.67
C ILE A 350 -12.59 6.57 -33.71
N ASP A 351 -11.63 7.34 -34.24
CA ASP A 351 -10.62 8.04 -33.47
C ASP A 351 -10.83 9.56 -33.54
N SER A 352 -11.28 10.16 -32.43
CA SER A 352 -11.41 11.62 -32.31
C SER A 352 -10.08 12.37 -32.36
N CYS A 353 -8.96 11.65 -32.29
CA CYS A 353 -7.58 12.17 -32.25
C CYS A 353 -7.31 13.13 -31.09
N ARG A 354 -8.09 13.03 -30.00
CA ARG A 354 -7.97 13.87 -28.81
C ARG A 354 -7.76 13.02 -27.56
N SER A 355 -7.15 13.62 -26.54
CA SER A 355 -6.97 13.03 -25.22
C SER A 355 -6.98 14.11 -24.14
N LEU A 356 -7.42 13.77 -22.92
CA LEU A 356 -7.26 14.62 -21.76
C LEU A 356 -5.90 14.30 -21.11
N GLN A 357 -5.01 15.29 -21.06
CA GLN A 357 -3.71 15.18 -20.41
C GLN A 357 -3.63 16.08 -19.19
N VAL A 358 -2.78 15.70 -18.24
CA VAL A 358 -2.55 16.44 -16.99
C VAL A 358 -1.15 17.06 -17.03
N TYR A 359 -1.06 18.31 -16.62
CA TYR A 359 0.13 19.13 -16.56
C TYR A 359 0.27 19.77 -15.19
N TRP A 360 1.49 19.99 -14.75
CA TRP A 360 1.80 20.80 -13.58
C TRP A 360 1.76 22.28 -13.96
N ASP A 361 0.91 23.06 -13.30
CA ASP A 361 0.93 24.52 -13.39
C ASP A 361 1.91 25.07 -12.33
N PRO A 362 3.10 25.57 -12.73
CA PRO A 362 4.10 26.06 -11.79
C PRO A 362 3.68 27.35 -11.09
N ILE A 363 2.75 28.13 -11.66
CA ILE A 363 2.26 29.39 -11.09
C ILE A 363 1.23 29.09 -10.01
N ARG A 364 0.28 28.20 -10.31
CA ARG A 364 -0.78 27.80 -9.37
C ARG A 364 -0.36 26.71 -8.39
N LYS A 365 0.81 26.08 -8.63
CA LYS A 365 1.34 24.94 -7.87
C LYS A 365 0.30 23.81 -7.73
N THR A 366 -0.40 23.51 -8.83
CA THR A 366 -1.45 22.48 -8.88
C THR A 366 -1.46 21.78 -10.23
N ASP A 367 -2.00 20.57 -10.26
CA ASP A 367 -2.30 19.88 -11.51
C ASP A 367 -3.43 20.59 -12.28
N SER A 368 -3.25 20.73 -13.59
CA SER A 368 -4.20 21.26 -14.55
C SER A 368 -4.46 20.20 -15.63
N ALA A 369 -5.72 19.98 -15.97
CA ALA A 369 -6.11 19.04 -17.01
C ALA A 369 -6.50 19.82 -18.27
N GLU A 370 -5.92 19.44 -19.41
CA GLU A 370 -6.12 20.10 -20.70
C GLU A 370 -6.44 19.06 -21.77
N LEU A 371 -7.36 19.42 -22.68
CA LEU A 371 -7.61 18.65 -23.89
C LEU A 371 -6.52 18.93 -24.90
N VAL A 372 -5.91 17.88 -25.42
CA VAL A 372 -4.85 17.98 -26.43
C VAL A 372 -5.10 17.04 -27.59
N TRP A 373 -4.48 17.37 -28.73
CA TRP A 373 -4.37 16.46 -29.85
C TRP A 373 -3.39 15.34 -29.52
N VAL A 374 -3.74 14.12 -29.91
CA VAL A 374 -2.88 12.95 -29.68
C VAL A 374 -1.67 12.97 -30.59
N SER A 375 -0.59 12.33 -30.15
CA SER A 375 0.56 12.07 -31.02
C SER A 375 0.24 11.03 -32.11
N LYS A 376 1.04 11.01 -33.19
CA LYS A 376 0.96 9.95 -34.23
C LYS A 376 1.14 8.56 -33.60
N SER A 377 2.07 8.42 -32.65
CA SER A 377 2.28 7.21 -31.86
C SER A 377 1.01 6.73 -31.13
N GLN A 378 0.29 7.63 -30.45
CA GLN A 378 -0.98 7.29 -29.79
C GLN A 378 -2.06 6.90 -30.81
N ALA A 379 -2.18 7.64 -31.92
CA ALA A 379 -3.12 7.29 -32.99
C ALA A 379 -2.79 5.93 -33.64
N ASP A 380 -1.52 5.54 -33.68
CA ASP A 380 -1.09 4.22 -34.16
C ASP A 380 -1.38 3.09 -33.16
N GLN A 381 -1.30 3.36 -31.85
CA GLN A 381 -1.77 2.42 -30.82
C GLN A 381 -3.29 2.19 -30.90
N ARG A 382 -4.07 3.26 -31.15
CA ARG A 382 -5.52 3.18 -31.41
C ARG A 382 -5.82 2.37 -32.67
N LYS A 383 -5.06 2.61 -33.76
CA LYS A 383 -5.12 1.81 -34.99
C LYS A 383 -4.85 0.32 -34.74
N GLY A 384 -3.91 0.01 -33.84
CA GLY A 384 -3.56 -1.35 -33.44
C GLY A 384 -4.64 -2.11 -32.66
N ARG A 385 -5.77 -1.47 -32.31
CA ARG A 385 -6.92 -2.11 -31.64
C ARG A 385 -7.84 -2.89 -32.58
N THR A 386 -7.65 -2.76 -33.89
CA THR A 386 -8.32 -3.57 -34.91
C THR A 386 -7.29 -4.26 -35.81
N GLY A 387 -7.73 -5.14 -36.72
CA GLY A 387 -6.83 -5.93 -37.56
C GLY A 387 -6.07 -6.99 -36.77
N ARG A 388 -6.72 -7.61 -35.78
CA ARG A 388 -6.19 -8.74 -34.98
C ARG A 388 -6.98 -10.02 -35.21
N THR A 389 -8.31 -9.91 -35.17
CA THR A 389 -9.26 -11.04 -35.34
C THR A 389 -10.05 -10.98 -36.64
N CYS A 390 -10.05 -9.82 -37.31
CA CYS A 390 -10.78 -9.53 -38.53
C CYS A 390 -10.16 -8.29 -39.20
N ASP A 391 -10.47 -8.08 -40.48
CA ASP A 391 -10.10 -6.86 -41.20
C ASP A 391 -10.63 -5.62 -40.47
N GLY A 392 -9.79 -4.59 -40.41
CA GLY A 392 -10.01 -3.38 -39.63
C GLY A 392 -10.14 -2.12 -40.47
N GLN A 393 -11.12 -1.27 -40.17
CA GLN A 393 -11.20 0.10 -40.68
C GLN A 393 -11.06 1.12 -39.54
N ILE A 394 -10.25 2.14 -39.78
CA ILE A 394 -9.92 3.19 -38.80
C ILE A 394 -10.32 4.53 -39.39
N TYR A 395 -11.22 5.24 -38.71
CA TYR A 395 -11.71 6.56 -39.10
C TYR A 395 -11.12 7.62 -38.18
N ARG A 396 -10.17 8.40 -38.70
CA ARG A 396 -9.55 9.52 -37.96
C ARG A 396 -10.35 10.79 -38.23
N LEU A 397 -10.88 11.40 -37.17
CA LEU A 397 -11.73 12.61 -37.27
C LEU A 397 -10.91 13.91 -37.43
N VAL A 398 -9.84 13.83 -38.23
CA VAL A 398 -8.96 14.92 -38.62
C VAL A 398 -8.62 14.78 -40.11
N THR A 399 -8.28 15.88 -40.76
CA THR A 399 -7.83 15.87 -42.16
C THR A 399 -6.44 15.24 -42.29
N GLY A 400 -6.09 14.74 -43.48
CA GLY A 400 -4.75 14.20 -43.74
C GLY A 400 -3.63 15.21 -43.46
N PRO A 401 -3.70 16.46 -43.94
CA PRO A 401 -2.76 17.51 -43.61
C PRO A 401 -2.67 17.82 -42.11
N PHE A 402 -3.81 17.85 -41.41
CA PHE A 402 -3.82 18.07 -39.96
C PHE A 402 -3.11 16.93 -39.22
N TYR A 403 -3.37 15.67 -39.59
CA TYR A 403 -2.68 14.52 -39.01
C TYR A 403 -1.16 14.60 -39.18
N ASN A 404 -0.68 15.09 -40.33
CA ASN A 404 0.75 15.24 -40.59
C ASN A 404 1.40 16.30 -39.67
N SER A 405 0.63 17.31 -39.24
CA SER A 405 1.09 18.34 -38.29
C SER A 405 1.13 17.87 -36.83
N LEU A 406 0.59 16.70 -36.50
CA LEU A 406 0.64 16.13 -35.14
C LEU A 406 2.08 15.74 -34.76
N ASN A 407 2.40 15.88 -33.47
CA ASN A 407 3.65 15.40 -32.90
C ASN A 407 3.81 13.89 -33.10
N ASP A 408 5.03 13.41 -33.37
CA ASP A 408 5.26 11.98 -33.62
C ASP A 408 5.08 11.13 -32.36
N HIS A 409 5.54 11.64 -31.22
CA HIS A 409 5.49 10.96 -29.92
C HIS A 409 4.83 11.82 -28.84
N GLU A 410 4.26 11.16 -27.83
CA GLU A 410 3.70 11.83 -26.66
C GLU A 410 4.79 12.48 -25.82
N TYR A 411 4.47 13.63 -25.23
CA TYR A 411 5.40 14.35 -24.36
C TYR A 411 5.61 13.58 -23.03
N PRO A 412 6.87 13.29 -22.63
CA PRO A 412 7.15 12.43 -21.48
C PRO A 412 6.51 12.92 -20.18
N ALA A 413 5.95 12.00 -19.38
CA ALA A 413 5.26 12.35 -18.14
C ALA A 413 6.17 13.08 -17.14
N ILE A 414 7.45 12.71 -17.07
CA ILE A 414 8.45 13.30 -16.17
C ILE A 414 8.72 14.79 -16.44
N LEU A 415 8.41 15.28 -17.64
CA LEU A 415 8.59 16.67 -18.04
C LEU A 415 7.34 17.52 -17.84
N ARG A 416 6.16 16.90 -17.66
CA ARG A 416 4.87 17.59 -17.58
C ARG A 416 4.20 17.50 -16.21
N LEU A 417 4.53 16.51 -15.38
CA LEU A 417 3.91 16.29 -14.07
C LEU A 417 4.75 16.88 -12.92
N SER A 418 4.10 17.04 -11.77
CA SER A 418 4.79 17.36 -10.52
C SER A 418 5.75 16.23 -10.13
N LEU A 419 6.97 16.56 -9.72
CA LEU A 419 7.97 15.57 -9.29
C LEU A 419 8.04 15.42 -7.75
N ARG A 420 7.11 16.01 -6.99
CA ARG A 420 7.14 16.02 -5.51
C ARG A 420 7.23 14.61 -4.92
N GLU A 421 6.41 13.70 -5.40
CA GLU A 421 6.38 12.31 -4.92
C GLU A 421 7.70 11.59 -5.25
N GLN A 422 8.18 11.71 -6.48
CA GLN A 422 9.39 11.01 -6.92
C GLN A 422 10.65 11.58 -6.27
N VAL A 423 10.72 12.90 -6.09
CA VAL A 423 11.80 13.57 -5.36
C VAL A 423 11.82 13.13 -3.90
N LEU A 424 10.66 13.07 -3.24
CA LEU A 424 10.58 12.58 -1.86
C LEU A 424 11.00 11.10 -1.76
N MET A 425 10.53 10.25 -2.68
CA MET A 425 10.90 8.85 -2.75
C MET A 425 12.42 8.68 -2.92
N ILE A 426 13.00 9.46 -3.83
CA ILE A 426 14.44 9.49 -4.06
C ILE A 426 15.17 9.88 -2.77
N CYS A 427 14.82 11.00 -2.12
CA CYS A 427 15.45 11.44 -0.88
C CYS A 427 15.33 10.38 0.25
N CYS A 428 14.23 9.63 0.29
CA CYS A 428 14.02 8.54 1.24
C CYS A 428 14.80 7.25 0.93
N ALA A 429 15.45 7.15 -0.23
CA ALA A 429 16.17 5.93 -0.61
C ALA A 429 17.44 5.74 0.24
N GLU A 430 17.66 4.53 0.74
CA GLU A 430 18.88 4.22 1.52
C GLU A 430 20.14 4.22 0.65
N SER A 431 19.98 3.90 -0.63
CA SER A 431 21.08 3.79 -1.58
C SER A 431 21.59 5.16 -2.00
N ARG A 432 22.88 5.42 -1.74
CA ARG A 432 23.59 6.64 -2.20
C ARG A 432 23.59 6.85 -3.72
N ALA A 433 23.34 5.78 -4.48
CA ALA A 433 23.28 5.85 -5.94
C ALA A 433 21.93 6.38 -6.44
N ILE A 434 20.91 6.37 -5.59
CA ILE A 434 19.54 6.80 -5.90
C ILE A 434 19.27 8.14 -5.22
N ASN A 435 19.64 8.29 -3.94
CA ASN A 435 19.16 9.32 -3.02
C ASN A 435 19.55 10.78 -3.26
N ASP A 436 19.86 11.13 -4.50
CA ASP A 436 20.20 12.47 -4.92
C ASP A 436 19.37 12.81 -6.17
N PRO A 437 18.26 13.57 -6.00
CA PRO A 437 17.32 13.86 -7.08
C PRO A 437 17.99 14.57 -8.27
N HIS A 438 18.88 15.54 -8.03
CA HIS A 438 19.58 16.24 -9.10
C HIS A 438 20.50 15.31 -9.89
N VAL A 439 21.09 14.29 -9.25
CA VAL A 439 21.95 13.34 -9.96
C VAL A 439 21.14 12.29 -10.71
N LEU A 440 20.10 11.74 -10.09
CA LEU A 440 19.32 10.66 -10.70
C LEU A 440 18.42 11.16 -11.83
N LEU A 441 17.71 12.29 -11.63
CA LEU A 441 16.80 12.84 -12.63
C LEU A 441 17.55 13.35 -13.86
N GLN A 442 18.81 13.78 -13.73
CA GLN A 442 19.66 14.13 -14.88
C GLN A 442 20.14 12.92 -15.69
N LYS A 443 19.90 11.69 -15.20
CA LYS A 443 20.25 10.45 -15.88
C LYS A 443 19.04 9.76 -16.52
N VAL A 444 17.83 10.29 -16.38
CA VAL A 444 16.65 9.76 -17.07
C VAL A 444 16.72 10.04 -18.57
N LEU A 445 15.85 9.40 -19.35
CA LEU A 445 15.88 9.46 -20.82
C LEU A 445 15.72 10.89 -21.35
N ASP A 446 14.78 11.64 -20.79
CA ASP A 446 14.60 13.07 -21.05
C ASP A 446 14.63 13.81 -19.69
N PRO A 447 15.78 14.40 -19.31
CA PRO A 447 15.93 15.07 -18.02
C PRO A 447 14.97 16.24 -17.81
N PRO A 448 14.30 16.34 -16.65
CA PRO A 448 13.53 17.53 -16.30
C PRO A 448 14.45 18.73 -16.09
N ASN A 449 13.89 19.94 -16.29
CA ASN A 449 14.61 21.18 -16.01
C ASN A 449 15.01 21.23 -14.51
N TRP A 450 16.18 21.80 -14.23
CA TRP A 450 16.70 21.98 -12.89
C TRP A 450 15.72 22.74 -11.98
N ASP A 451 15.06 23.78 -12.51
CA ASP A 451 14.07 24.57 -11.77
C ASP A 451 12.86 23.73 -11.32
N ALA A 452 12.46 22.72 -12.10
CA ALA A 452 11.35 21.84 -11.74
C ALA A 452 11.71 20.91 -10.57
N ILE A 453 12.98 20.46 -10.52
CA ILE A 453 13.51 19.66 -9.41
C ILE A 453 13.60 20.53 -8.15
N GLU A 454 14.13 21.75 -8.28
CA GLU A 454 14.26 22.69 -7.16
C GLU A 454 12.90 23.08 -6.60
N ALA A 455 11.92 23.40 -7.45
CA ALA A 455 10.56 23.71 -7.03
C ALA A 455 9.91 22.55 -6.25
N ALA A 456 10.17 21.30 -6.65
CA ALA A 456 9.70 20.12 -5.92
C ALA A 456 10.40 19.99 -4.54
N LEU A 457 11.72 20.18 -4.46
CA LEU A 457 12.47 20.19 -3.21
C LEU A 457 12.00 21.29 -2.26
N GLU A 458 11.85 22.52 -2.75
CA GLU A 458 11.36 23.65 -1.99
C GLU A 458 9.93 23.41 -1.47
N SER A 459 9.05 22.85 -2.30
CA SER A 459 7.68 22.49 -1.89
C SER A 459 7.69 21.45 -0.76
N LEU A 460 8.57 20.44 -0.84
CA LEU A 460 8.71 19.42 0.21
C LEU A 460 9.30 19.98 1.50
N VAL A 461 10.22 20.94 1.40
CA VAL A 461 10.75 21.68 2.56
C VAL A 461 9.67 22.56 3.20
N GLN A 462 8.84 23.23 2.40
CA GLN A 462 7.74 24.07 2.90
C GLN A 462 6.76 23.27 3.77
N ILE A 463 6.43 22.04 3.36
CA ILE A 463 5.58 21.13 4.15
C ILE A 463 6.34 20.34 5.23
N ARG A 464 7.63 20.64 5.45
CA ARG A 464 8.51 19.95 6.42
C ARG A 464 8.67 18.44 6.18
N ALA A 465 8.51 18.00 4.93
CA ALA A 465 8.83 16.63 4.52
C ALA A 465 10.35 16.45 4.35
N LEU A 466 11.06 17.51 3.97
CA LEU A 466 12.52 17.53 3.88
C LEU A 466 13.10 18.67 4.72
N ASP A 467 14.29 18.48 5.26
CA ASP A 467 15.09 19.53 5.86
C ASP A 467 16.00 20.19 4.81
N LYS A 468 16.19 21.51 4.93
CA LYS A 468 17.15 22.24 4.09
C LYS A 468 18.57 21.78 4.41
N PRO A 469 19.43 21.60 3.41
CA PRO A 469 20.81 21.22 3.64
C PRO A 469 21.56 22.31 4.44
N ILE A 470 22.29 21.91 5.48
CA ILE A 470 23.08 22.80 6.35
C ILE A 470 24.22 23.49 5.59
N THR A 471 24.65 22.91 4.46
CA THR A 471 25.69 23.47 3.59
C THR A 471 25.17 23.61 2.16
N PRO A 472 25.70 24.55 1.35
CA PRO A 472 25.29 24.72 -0.05
C PRO A 472 25.53 23.50 -0.96
N ARG A 473 26.29 22.50 -0.49
CA ARG A 473 26.55 21.23 -1.19
C ARG A 473 25.95 20.02 -0.46
N GLY A 474 25.18 20.27 0.60
CA GLY A 474 24.49 19.23 1.36
C GLY A 474 23.29 18.71 0.57
N ARG A 475 22.85 17.50 0.93
CA ARG A 475 21.64 16.90 0.37
C ARG A 475 20.45 17.27 1.26
N HIS A 476 19.28 17.31 0.65
CA HIS A 476 18.03 17.37 1.39
C HIS A 476 17.84 16.04 2.13
N GLU A 477 17.63 16.11 3.44
CA GLU A 477 17.41 14.94 4.27
C GLU A 477 15.91 14.80 4.57
N PRO A 478 15.33 13.59 4.43
CA PRO A 478 13.93 13.38 4.72
C PRO A 478 13.68 13.42 6.22
N THR A 479 12.66 14.17 6.64
CA THR A 479 12.23 14.21 8.04
C THR A 479 11.47 12.94 8.39
N PHE A 480 11.16 12.73 9.68
CA PHE A 480 10.22 11.67 10.09
C PHE A 480 8.86 11.81 9.37
N TYR A 481 8.38 13.05 9.21
CA TYR A 481 7.14 13.35 8.48
C TYR A 481 7.26 12.98 7.00
N GLY A 482 8.37 13.32 6.34
CA GLY A 482 8.62 12.94 4.94
C GLY A 482 8.74 11.42 4.75
N CYS A 483 9.42 10.73 5.65
CA CYS A 483 9.50 9.26 5.63
C CYS A 483 8.13 8.62 5.82
N LEU A 484 7.29 9.18 6.72
CA LEU A 484 5.94 8.71 6.96
C LEU A 484 5.06 8.91 5.73
N LEU A 485 5.07 10.12 5.12
CA LEU A 485 4.36 10.39 3.87
C LEU A 485 4.72 9.39 2.78
N ASN A 486 6.01 9.14 2.58
CA ASN A 486 6.49 8.23 1.54
C ASN A 486 6.23 6.75 1.85
N SER A 487 5.84 6.41 3.08
CA SER A 487 5.48 5.04 3.48
C SER A 487 4.00 4.71 3.25
N LEU A 488 3.17 5.73 3.05
CA LEU A 488 1.74 5.54 2.78
C LEU A 488 1.54 5.07 1.33
N PRO A 489 0.69 4.07 1.09
CA PRO A 489 0.42 3.53 -0.24
C PRO A 489 -0.63 4.36 -1.00
N LEU A 490 -0.56 5.68 -0.84
CA LEU A 490 -1.50 6.66 -1.36
C LEU A 490 -0.72 7.69 -2.20
N SER A 491 -1.40 8.41 -3.07
CA SER A 491 -0.85 9.55 -3.78
C SER A 491 -0.31 10.58 -2.79
N PHE A 492 0.61 11.43 -3.26
CA PHE A 492 1.24 12.43 -2.41
C PHE A 492 0.22 13.33 -1.70
N ASP A 493 -0.76 13.87 -2.43
CA ASP A 493 -1.75 14.80 -1.85
C ASP A 493 -2.73 14.09 -0.90
N ALA A 494 -3.11 12.84 -1.20
CA ALA A 494 -3.91 12.00 -0.29
C ALA A 494 -3.13 11.66 0.99
N SER A 495 -1.84 11.33 0.88
CA SER A 495 -0.95 11.07 2.02
C SER A 495 -0.82 12.30 2.93
N VAL A 496 -0.64 13.49 2.34
CA VAL A 496 -0.60 14.76 3.08
C VAL A 496 -1.92 15.01 3.80
N LEU A 497 -3.05 14.76 3.14
CA LEU A 497 -4.37 14.94 3.74
C LEU A 497 -4.58 14.00 4.93
N ALA A 498 -4.24 12.71 4.80
CA ALA A 498 -4.35 11.73 5.88
C ALA A 498 -3.57 12.17 7.14
N LEU A 499 -2.33 12.64 6.97
CA LEU A 499 -1.52 13.10 8.09
C LEU A 499 -2.04 14.41 8.71
N LYS A 500 -2.49 15.37 7.89
CA LYS A 500 -3.10 16.61 8.40
C LYS A 500 -4.37 16.35 9.21
N PHE A 501 -5.19 15.37 8.80
CA PHE A 501 -6.32 14.90 9.61
C PHE A 501 -5.88 14.27 10.94
N GLY A 502 -4.75 13.55 10.93
CA GLY A 502 -4.10 13.05 12.14
C GLY A 502 -3.69 14.15 13.10
N ASP A 503 -3.12 15.25 12.59
CA ASP A 503 -2.67 16.40 13.41
C ASP A 503 -3.82 17.07 14.19
N ILE A 504 -5.04 17.04 13.63
CA ILE A 504 -6.25 17.59 14.25
C ILE A 504 -7.10 16.54 14.99
N GLY A 505 -6.60 15.30 15.13
CA GLY A 505 -7.21 14.25 15.95
C GLY A 505 -8.26 13.37 15.26
N SER A 506 -8.44 13.45 13.94
CA SER A 506 -9.39 12.62 13.16
C SER A 506 -8.66 11.76 12.12
N LEU A 507 -7.67 11.01 12.60
CA LEU A 507 -6.84 10.16 11.75
C LEU A 507 -7.67 9.14 10.97
N HIS A 508 -8.66 8.49 11.60
CA HIS A 508 -9.48 7.47 10.96
C HIS A 508 -10.29 8.01 9.77
N GLU A 509 -11.00 9.13 9.95
CA GLU A 509 -11.75 9.78 8.89
C GLU A 509 -10.82 10.29 7.78
N GLY A 510 -9.67 10.85 8.17
CA GLY A 510 -8.64 11.31 7.24
C GLY A 510 -8.11 10.21 6.34
N ILE A 511 -7.85 9.04 6.93
CA ILE A 511 -7.43 7.83 6.21
C ILE A 511 -8.47 7.41 5.19
N LEU A 512 -9.74 7.27 5.62
CA LEU A 512 -10.81 6.82 4.75
C LEU A 512 -11.03 7.79 3.58
N ILE A 513 -11.05 9.09 3.86
CA ILE A 513 -11.16 10.14 2.82
C ILE A 513 -9.97 10.07 1.85
N SER A 514 -8.76 9.85 2.37
CA SER A 514 -7.55 9.81 1.55
C SER A 514 -7.51 8.58 0.65
N ILE A 515 -7.97 7.42 1.14
CA ILE A 515 -8.20 6.24 0.30
C ILE A 515 -9.24 6.57 -0.78
N MET A 516 -10.36 7.19 -0.40
CA MET A 516 -11.44 7.57 -1.33
C MET A 516 -10.98 8.57 -2.42
N LEU A 517 -9.94 9.37 -2.17
CA LEU A 517 -9.35 10.24 -3.19
C LEU A 517 -8.61 9.46 -4.29
N ASP A 518 -8.05 8.30 -3.95
CA ASP A 518 -7.17 7.53 -4.84
C ASP A 518 -7.84 6.32 -5.49
N ILE A 519 -9.04 5.93 -5.04
CA ILE A 519 -9.75 4.77 -5.58
C ILE A 519 -10.81 5.15 -6.61
N GLN A 520 -11.00 4.25 -7.56
CA GLN A 520 -12.15 4.18 -8.46
C GLN A 520 -12.49 2.71 -8.73
N PRO A 521 -13.77 2.32 -8.79
CA PRO A 521 -14.95 3.14 -8.47
C PRO A 521 -15.05 3.49 -6.97
N LEU A 522 -15.89 4.47 -6.64
CA LEU A 522 -16.21 4.85 -5.25
C LEU A 522 -17.32 3.93 -4.67
N PRO A 523 -17.52 3.90 -3.33
CA PRO A 523 -18.56 3.08 -2.69
C PRO A 523 -19.99 3.24 -3.21
N ILE A 524 -20.42 4.44 -3.55
CA ILE A 524 -21.75 4.70 -4.10
C ILE A 524 -21.71 4.46 -5.60
N ILE A 525 -22.63 3.65 -6.11
CA ILE A 525 -22.77 3.36 -7.54
C ILE A 525 -22.98 4.68 -8.29
N GLN A 526 -22.23 4.85 -9.38
CA GLN A 526 -22.37 5.99 -10.29
C GLN A 526 -22.81 5.47 -11.67
N PRO A 527 -24.13 5.33 -11.92
CA PRO A 527 -24.60 4.86 -13.21
C PRO A 527 -24.19 5.86 -14.29
N PHE A 528 -23.54 5.34 -15.33
CA PHE A 528 -23.05 6.16 -16.42
C PHE A 528 -24.16 6.99 -17.06
N GLY A 529 -23.88 8.27 -17.31
CA GLY A 529 -24.83 9.18 -17.97
C GLY A 529 -26.01 9.64 -17.12
N ARG A 530 -26.12 9.21 -15.85
CA ARG A 530 -27.27 9.50 -14.98
C ARG A 530 -26.86 10.32 -13.76
N GLN A 531 -26.40 11.55 -13.98
CA GLN A 531 -25.93 12.44 -12.92
C GLN A 531 -27.00 12.72 -11.85
N GLN A 532 -28.27 12.81 -12.25
CA GLN A 532 -29.39 12.98 -11.31
C GLN A 532 -29.54 11.77 -10.37
N LEU A 533 -29.43 10.54 -10.88
CA LEU A 533 -29.43 9.34 -10.04
C LEU A 533 -28.20 9.28 -9.14
N CYS A 534 -27.02 9.63 -9.66
CA CYS A 534 -25.80 9.71 -8.83
C CYS A 534 -25.99 10.69 -7.66
N LYS A 535 -26.60 11.85 -7.94
CA LYS A 535 -26.96 12.83 -6.91
C LYS A 535 -27.97 12.24 -5.93
N MET A 536 -29.06 11.63 -6.40
CA MET A 536 -30.06 11.00 -5.53
C MET A 536 -29.46 9.91 -4.64
N TYR A 537 -28.61 9.03 -5.18
CA TYR A 537 -27.94 7.99 -4.41
C TYR A 537 -26.98 8.56 -3.38
N ARG A 538 -26.28 9.65 -3.71
CA ARG A 538 -25.45 10.36 -2.73
C ARG A 538 -26.30 11.03 -1.65
N ASP A 539 -27.39 11.68 -2.02
CA ASP A 539 -28.27 12.41 -1.11
C ASP A 539 -28.99 11.46 -0.12
N ASN A 540 -29.08 10.16 -0.42
CA ASN A 540 -29.45 9.10 0.54
C ASN A 540 -28.44 8.96 1.70
N TYR A 541 -27.19 9.37 1.52
CA TYR A 541 -26.14 9.27 2.55
C TYR A 541 -25.67 10.63 3.07
N PHE A 542 -25.87 11.68 2.29
CA PHE A 542 -25.40 13.02 2.61
C PHE A 542 -26.11 14.08 1.75
N GLU A 543 -26.94 14.91 2.38
CA GLU A 543 -27.63 16.01 1.73
C GLU A 543 -26.70 17.23 1.55
N GLU A 544 -26.67 17.78 0.33
CA GLU A 544 -25.76 18.86 -0.10
C GLU A 544 -26.23 20.24 0.43
N ASP A 545 -26.31 20.39 1.75
CA ASP A 545 -26.85 21.60 2.41
C ASP A 545 -25.76 22.53 3.00
N LEU A 546 -24.49 22.19 2.78
CA LEU A 546 -23.34 22.95 3.24
C LEU A 546 -22.62 23.50 2.01
N GLN A 547 -22.28 24.81 2.02
CA GLN A 547 -21.47 25.50 0.99
C GLN A 547 -20.10 24.82 0.77
N ILE A 548 -20.07 23.66 0.13
CA ILE A 548 -18.93 22.78 -0.10
C ILE A 548 -18.89 22.46 -1.60
N GLY A 549 -17.70 22.24 -2.16
CA GLY A 549 -17.58 21.88 -3.56
C GLY A 549 -18.19 20.50 -3.84
N LYS A 550 -18.61 20.29 -5.09
CA LYS A 550 -19.21 19.02 -5.54
C LYS A 550 -18.31 17.80 -5.27
N LYS A 551 -16.99 17.97 -5.40
CA LYS A 551 -16.01 16.88 -5.19
C LYS A 551 -15.97 16.47 -3.73
N GLU A 552 -15.92 17.44 -2.82
CA GLU A 552 -15.91 17.20 -1.39
C GLU A 552 -17.25 16.63 -0.91
N ALA A 553 -18.39 17.10 -1.44
CA ALA A 553 -19.70 16.50 -1.16
C ALA A 553 -19.75 15.02 -1.58
N THR A 554 -19.19 14.68 -2.75
CA THR A 554 -19.08 13.29 -3.20
C THR A 554 -18.20 12.46 -2.26
N LEU A 555 -17.05 12.97 -1.82
CA LEU A 555 -16.18 12.25 -0.87
C LEU A 555 -16.88 11.99 0.46
N VAL A 556 -17.53 13.01 1.02
CA VAL A 556 -18.24 12.89 2.30
C VAL A 556 -19.46 11.95 2.17
N GLY A 557 -20.22 12.03 1.07
CA GLY A 557 -21.31 11.09 0.83
C GLY A 557 -20.83 9.63 0.76
N ASN A 558 -19.70 9.39 0.09
CA ASN A 558 -19.10 8.05 0.04
C ASN A 558 -18.53 7.58 1.39
N LEU A 559 -18.00 8.51 2.21
CA LEU A 559 -17.61 8.22 3.59
C LEU A 559 -18.82 7.78 4.41
N CYS A 560 -19.91 8.53 4.37
CA CYS A 560 -21.16 8.18 5.05
C CYS A 560 -21.70 6.83 4.59
N ALA A 561 -21.67 6.54 3.28
CA ALA A 561 -22.08 5.26 2.72
C ALA A 561 -21.21 4.09 3.21
N PHE A 562 -19.88 4.25 3.23
CA PHE A 562 -18.97 3.24 3.78
C PHE A 562 -19.23 2.98 5.26
N GLN A 563 -19.37 4.05 6.06
CA GLN A 563 -19.67 3.94 7.49
C GLN A 563 -21.05 3.31 7.74
N PHE A 564 -22.03 3.61 6.88
CA PHE A 564 -23.34 2.97 6.91
C PHE A 564 -23.25 1.46 6.64
N TRP A 565 -22.57 1.04 5.56
CA TRP A 565 -22.35 -0.38 5.25
C TRP A 565 -21.63 -1.11 6.39
N GLN A 566 -20.56 -0.51 6.92
CA GLN A 566 -19.80 -1.10 8.02
C GLN A 566 -20.71 -1.35 9.23
N ARG A 567 -21.52 -0.35 9.64
CA ARG A 567 -22.36 -0.47 10.84
C ARG A 567 -23.60 -1.34 10.64
N MET A 568 -24.28 -1.19 9.50
CA MET A 568 -25.57 -1.84 9.28
C MET A 568 -25.42 -3.28 8.78
N PHE A 569 -24.45 -3.53 7.90
CA PHE A 569 -24.21 -4.84 7.33
C PHE A 569 -23.14 -5.62 8.11
N LYS A 570 -21.90 -5.11 8.18
CA LYS A 570 -20.79 -5.85 8.82
C LYS A 570 -20.94 -5.98 10.34
N ASP A 571 -21.42 -4.96 11.02
CA ASP A 571 -21.54 -4.98 12.48
C ASP A 571 -22.91 -5.49 12.93
N LYS A 572 -24.00 -4.81 12.57
CA LYS A 572 -25.35 -5.12 13.07
C LYS A 572 -25.95 -6.38 12.45
N TYR A 573 -26.05 -6.47 11.13
CA TYR A 573 -26.70 -7.62 10.47
C TYR A 573 -25.95 -8.93 10.76
N HIS A 574 -24.60 -8.93 10.71
CA HIS A 574 -23.82 -10.11 11.12
C HIS A 574 -24.03 -10.47 12.60
N LEU A 575 -24.06 -9.47 13.51
CA LEU A 575 -24.35 -9.72 14.92
C LEU A 575 -25.75 -10.31 15.10
N ASP A 576 -26.77 -9.76 14.44
CA ASP A 576 -28.15 -10.24 14.49
C ASP A 576 -28.24 -11.67 13.91
N CYS A 577 -27.53 -11.98 12.82
CA CYS A 577 -27.43 -13.33 12.29
C CYS A 577 -26.83 -14.30 13.33
N LEU A 578 -25.72 -13.92 13.97
CA LEU A 578 -25.09 -14.74 15.01
C LEU A 578 -26.03 -14.92 16.23
N ILE A 579 -26.75 -13.88 16.64
CA ILE A 579 -27.74 -13.94 17.73
C ILE A 579 -28.98 -14.77 17.35
N ASN A 580 -29.45 -14.71 16.11
CA ASN A 580 -30.60 -15.50 15.65
C ASN A 580 -30.27 -17.01 15.61
N VAL A 581 -29.03 -17.36 15.25
CA VAL A 581 -28.52 -18.74 15.38
C VAL A 581 -28.50 -19.18 16.85
N VAL A 582 -28.13 -18.30 17.79
CA VAL A 582 -28.21 -18.59 19.24
C VAL A 582 -29.64 -18.91 19.70
N ASN A 583 -30.64 -18.19 19.20
CA ASN A 583 -32.02 -18.27 19.69
C ASN A 583 -32.82 -19.45 19.12
N THR A 584 -32.36 -20.08 18.04
CA THR A 584 -33.02 -21.23 17.41
C THR A 584 -32.23 -22.51 17.72
N GLN A 585 -32.62 -23.25 18.76
CA GLN A 585 -31.90 -24.44 19.25
C GLN A 585 -31.89 -25.68 18.31
N GLU A 586 -32.17 -25.54 17.01
CA GLU A 586 -31.95 -26.60 16.02
C GLU A 586 -31.43 -26.02 14.70
N PRO A 587 -30.30 -26.51 14.16
CA PRO A 587 -29.97 -26.30 12.77
C PRO A 587 -30.88 -27.21 11.94
N LYS A 588 -32.12 -26.78 11.67
CA LYS A 588 -32.94 -27.45 10.68
C LYS A 588 -32.23 -27.34 9.34
N ALA A 589 -31.78 -28.48 8.80
CA ALA A 589 -31.06 -28.65 7.54
C ALA A 589 -31.87 -28.27 6.27
N SER A 590 -32.87 -27.40 6.40
CA SER A 590 -33.73 -26.93 5.32
C SER A 590 -34.20 -25.52 5.63
N ASN A 591 -33.28 -24.56 5.57
CA ASN A 591 -33.56 -23.15 5.35
C ASN A 591 -32.27 -22.54 4.81
N GLY A 592 -32.29 -22.04 3.57
CA GLY A 592 -31.18 -21.32 2.94
C GLY A 592 -30.90 -19.99 3.63
N PHE A 593 -30.43 -20.03 4.88
CA PHE A 593 -30.27 -18.91 5.79
C PHE A 593 -28.80 -18.54 6.05
N LEU A 594 -27.92 -18.84 5.09
CA LEU A 594 -26.64 -18.16 4.96
C LEU A 594 -26.89 -16.90 4.13
N ALA A 595 -26.96 -15.76 4.82
CA ALA A 595 -26.85 -14.37 4.34
C ALA A 595 -27.60 -14.02 3.04
N LYS A 596 -28.34 -12.90 3.01
CA LYS A 596 -28.42 -12.22 1.70
C LYS A 596 -26.97 -12.02 1.24
N PRO A 597 -26.58 -12.46 0.03
CA PRO A 597 -25.26 -12.19 -0.51
C PRO A 597 -24.97 -10.70 -0.30
N GLU A 598 -23.79 -10.36 0.19
CA GLU A 598 -23.37 -8.96 0.40
C GLU A 598 -23.66 -8.11 -0.85
N ASP A 599 -23.55 -8.74 -2.02
CA ASP A 599 -23.91 -8.19 -3.32
C ASP A 599 -25.37 -7.77 -3.44
N GLU A 600 -26.33 -8.57 -2.97
CA GLU A 600 -27.76 -8.22 -2.98
C GLU A 600 -28.07 -7.07 -2.03
N TRP A 601 -27.44 -7.06 -0.85
CA TRP A 601 -27.61 -5.96 0.10
C TRP A 601 -27.01 -4.66 -0.44
N CYS A 602 -25.80 -4.72 -1.00
CA CYS A 602 -25.15 -3.56 -1.59
C CYS A 602 -25.93 -3.05 -2.82
N ALA A 603 -26.40 -3.95 -3.70
CA ALA A 603 -27.22 -3.59 -4.86
C ALA A 603 -28.49 -2.85 -4.42
N PHE A 604 -29.16 -3.34 -3.38
CA PHE A 604 -30.34 -2.69 -2.82
C PHE A 604 -30.06 -1.29 -2.27
N HIS A 605 -28.85 -1.05 -1.76
CA HIS A 605 -28.42 0.24 -1.19
C HIS A 605 -27.67 1.13 -2.20
N ASN A 606 -27.61 0.75 -3.48
CA ASN A 606 -26.84 1.43 -4.52
C ASN A 606 -25.35 1.58 -4.18
N LEU A 607 -24.75 0.52 -3.62
CA LEU A 607 -23.35 0.47 -3.22
C LEU A 607 -22.55 -0.55 -4.03
N THR A 608 -21.24 -0.33 -4.12
CA THR A 608 -20.27 -1.14 -4.85
C THR A 608 -19.45 -2.00 -3.87
N PRO A 609 -19.70 -3.33 -3.79
CA PRO A 609 -19.02 -4.23 -2.84
C PRO A 609 -17.49 -4.23 -2.99
N THR A 610 -16.99 -4.20 -4.22
CA THR A 610 -15.55 -4.23 -4.53
C THR A 610 -14.83 -3.03 -3.94
N ALA A 611 -15.41 -1.83 -4.06
CA ALA A 611 -14.87 -0.60 -3.47
C ALA A 611 -14.89 -0.64 -1.94
N LEU A 612 -16.00 -1.08 -1.34
CA LEU A 612 -16.15 -1.20 0.12
C LEU A 612 -15.11 -2.16 0.72
N ASN A 613 -14.97 -3.35 0.13
CA ASN A 613 -14.00 -4.35 0.57
C ASN A 613 -12.57 -3.83 0.41
N TYR A 614 -12.24 -3.20 -0.73
CA TYR A 614 -10.92 -2.60 -0.94
C TYR A 614 -10.56 -1.53 0.10
N ILE A 615 -11.49 -0.63 0.44
CA ILE A 615 -11.28 0.36 1.51
C ILE A 615 -11.04 -0.33 2.85
N SER A 616 -11.80 -1.38 3.17
CA SER A 616 -11.64 -2.14 4.42
C SER A 616 -10.30 -2.89 4.49
N GLU A 617 -9.75 -3.28 3.34
CA GLU A 617 -8.50 -4.03 3.21
C GLU A 617 -7.24 -3.16 3.27
N ILE A 618 -7.32 -1.88 2.86
CA ILE A 618 -6.22 -0.91 3.04
C ILE A 618 -6.14 -0.52 4.53
N CYS A 619 -5.73 -1.49 5.35
CA CYS A 619 -5.26 -1.24 6.70
C CYS A 619 -3.87 -0.60 6.59
N ILE A 620 -3.78 0.66 7.00
CA ILE A 620 -2.52 1.41 7.02
C ILE A 620 -1.46 0.68 7.84
N PRO A 621 -0.17 0.81 7.46
CA PRO A 621 0.99 0.15 8.05
C PRO A 621 0.83 -0.25 9.52
N SER A 622 1.27 -1.47 9.81
CA SER A 622 1.41 -2.11 11.14
C SER A 622 1.89 -1.22 12.30
N PHE A 623 2.46 -0.04 12.04
CA PHE A 623 2.76 0.98 13.04
C PHE A 623 1.50 1.63 13.64
N LEU A 624 0.42 1.84 12.87
CA LEU A 624 -0.86 2.34 13.39
C LEU A 624 -1.65 1.27 14.15
N VAL A 625 -1.41 -0.02 13.90
CA VAL A 625 -2.00 -1.13 14.68
C VAL A 625 -1.62 -1.06 16.17
N LYS A 626 -0.51 -0.39 16.51
CA LYS A 626 -0.14 -0.11 17.91
C LYS A 626 -0.95 1.01 18.56
N ILE A 627 -1.49 1.94 17.75
CA ILE A 627 -2.42 2.96 18.21
C ILE A 627 -3.80 2.34 18.05
N ASN A 628 -4.19 1.48 19.00
CA ASN A 628 -5.48 0.78 18.97
C ASN A 628 -6.61 1.83 19.10
N PRO A 629 -7.19 2.38 18.01
CA PRO A 629 -8.25 3.34 18.14
C PRO A 629 -9.46 2.54 18.66
N PRO A 630 -10.29 3.06 19.57
CA PRO A 630 -11.51 2.37 19.93
C PRO A 630 -12.42 2.30 18.69
N MET A 631 -12.37 1.20 17.94
CA MET A 631 -13.24 0.93 16.80
C MET A 631 -14.57 0.36 17.30
N TYR A 632 -15.30 1.14 18.09
CA TYR A 632 -16.67 0.80 18.48
C TYR A 632 -17.51 2.07 18.40
N LEU A 633 -18.18 2.22 17.25
CA LEU A 633 -19.21 3.23 17.04
C LEU A 633 -20.55 2.53 17.14
N GLN A 634 -21.41 3.04 18.01
CA GLN A 634 -22.66 2.41 18.45
C GLN A 634 -23.56 1.95 17.28
N PRO A 635 -24.06 0.69 17.28
CA PRO A 635 -25.09 0.23 16.35
C PRO A 635 -26.51 0.71 16.74
N SER A 636 -26.71 1.18 17.97
CA SER A 636 -28.05 1.27 18.59
C SER A 636 -28.68 2.67 18.63
N GLU A 637 -28.00 3.72 18.18
CA GLU A 637 -28.58 5.08 18.10
C GLU A 637 -28.77 5.57 16.64
N PHE A 638 -29.05 4.66 15.71
CA PHE A 638 -29.42 5.09 14.35
C PHE A 638 -30.91 5.44 14.28
N HIS A 639 -31.24 6.72 14.30
CA HIS A 639 -32.57 7.23 13.95
C HIS A 639 -32.70 7.24 12.42
N HIS A 640 -32.80 6.05 11.82
CA HIS A 640 -33.14 5.93 10.42
C HIS A 640 -34.47 6.64 10.14
N MET A 641 -34.43 7.75 9.41
CA MET A 641 -35.63 8.33 8.80
C MET A 641 -35.72 7.81 7.37
N CYS A 642 -36.65 6.89 7.15
CA CYS A 642 -36.88 6.37 5.82
C CYS A 642 -37.59 7.45 4.99
N LEU A 643 -36.91 8.02 3.99
CA LEU A 643 -37.56 8.91 3.03
C LEU A 643 -38.45 8.05 2.14
N HIS A 644 -39.77 8.16 2.30
CA HIS A 644 -40.73 7.55 1.40
C HIS A 644 -40.78 8.36 0.08
N ARG A 645 -39.72 8.26 -0.74
CA ARG A 645 -39.81 8.63 -2.16
C ARG A 645 -40.22 7.37 -2.91
N GLU A 646 -41.24 7.47 -3.76
CA GLU A 646 -41.64 6.36 -4.63
C GLU A 646 -40.41 5.78 -5.32
N VAL A 647 -40.26 4.45 -5.24
CA VAL A 647 -39.22 3.72 -5.98
C VAL A 647 -39.54 3.87 -7.45
N LEU A 648 -38.94 4.87 -8.10
CA LEU A 648 -39.01 5.04 -9.53
C LEU A 648 -38.18 3.92 -10.18
N THR A 649 -38.87 2.92 -10.73
CA THR A 649 -38.25 1.90 -11.59
C THR A 649 -37.64 2.56 -12.83
N LEU A 650 -36.62 1.92 -13.38
CA LEU A 650 -35.82 2.41 -14.52
C LEU A 650 -36.66 2.84 -15.74
N GLU A 651 -37.90 2.35 -15.84
CA GLU A 651 -38.84 2.56 -16.95
C GLU A 651 -39.71 3.82 -16.79
N ASN A 652 -39.91 4.33 -15.57
CA ASN A 652 -40.86 5.43 -15.29
C ASN A 652 -40.25 6.85 -15.40
N LEU A 653 -38.95 6.97 -15.69
CA LEU A 653 -38.23 8.25 -15.73
C LEU A 653 -38.39 9.04 -17.05
N ASN A 654 -38.94 8.40 -18.10
CA ASN A 654 -39.14 9.07 -19.39
C ASN A 654 -40.48 9.80 -19.52
N SER A 655 -41.32 9.82 -18.47
CA SER A 655 -42.73 10.24 -18.62
C SER A 655 -43.33 11.00 -17.43
N LEU A 656 -42.58 11.88 -16.74
CA LEU A 656 -43.18 12.74 -15.70
C LEU A 656 -42.87 14.24 -15.92
N PRO A 657 -43.90 15.13 -15.89
CA PRO A 657 -43.71 16.58 -15.93
C PRO A 657 -43.10 17.11 -14.63
N LEU A 658 -42.32 18.18 -14.76
CA LEU A 658 -41.84 19.01 -13.66
C LEU A 658 -43.04 19.66 -12.95
N GLU A 659 -42.96 19.76 -11.62
CA GLU A 659 -43.90 20.41 -10.68
C GLU A 659 -44.96 19.50 -10.04
N ALA A 660 -44.62 18.97 -8.85
CA ALA A 660 -45.60 18.68 -7.81
C ALA A 660 -44.97 18.95 -6.43
N GLU A 661 -45.47 19.99 -5.78
CA GLU A 661 -45.09 20.43 -4.44
C GLU A 661 -45.54 19.46 -3.34
N SER A 662 -44.83 19.57 -2.22
CA SER A 662 -45.04 18.98 -0.91
C SER A 662 -46.50 18.79 -0.47
N SER A 663 -46.86 17.59 -0.01
CA SER A 663 -47.84 17.45 1.08
C SER A 663 -47.71 16.14 1.87
N HIS A 664 -47.83 16.29 3.20
CA HIS A 664 -48.12 15.32 4.26
C HIS A 664 -47.11 14.21 4.61
N PHE A 665 -46.30 14.51 5.64
CA PHE A 665 -45.69 13.54 6.55
C PHE A 665 -46.75 13.02 7.53
N ASP A 666 -46.96 11.70 7.59
CA ASP A 666 -47.54 11.08 8.78
C ASP A 666 -47.05 9.64 9.05
N ALA A 667 -46.89 9.36 10.34
CA ALA A 667 -46.75 8.08 11.05
C ALA A 667 -45.68 7.03 10.65
N HIS A 668 -44.73 6.86 11.57
CA HIS A 668 -43.78 5.76 11.75
C HIS A 668 -44.22 4.37 11.21
N ARG A 669 -43.69 3.99 10.05
CA ARG A 669 -43.50 2.59 9.63
C ARG A 669 -42.02 2.36 9.30
N ARG A 670 -41.43 1.27 9.79
CA ARG A 670 -40.07 0.84 9.43
C ARG A 670 -40.07 0.46 7.95
N CYS A 671 -39.71 1.40 7.08
CA CYS A 671 -39.59 1.15 5.65
C CYS A 671 -38.17 0.64 5.33
N ALA A 672 -38.08 -0.31 4.40
CA ALA A 672 -36.84 -0.93 3.98
C ALA A 672 -36.20 -0.21 2.78
N ALA A 673 -36.81 0.81 2.15
CA ALA A 673 -36.56 1.09 0.73
C ALA A 673 -35.32 1.92 0.37
N THR A 674 -34.78 2.80 1.23
CA THR A 674 -33.51 3.54 0.97
C THR A 674 -33.08 4.30 2.23
N PRO A 675 -31.79 4.25 2.63
CA PRO A 675 -31.34 4.95 3.83
C PRO A 675 -31.31 6.46 3.62
N TYR A 676 -31.58 7.23 4.67
CA TYR A 676 -31.15 8.63 4.82
C TYR A 676 -30.23 8.69 6.04
N VAL A 677 -29.03 9.23 5.87
CA VAL A 677 -28.08 9.48 6.95
C VAL A 677 -28.02 10.99 7.18
N SER A 678 -28.40 11.46 8.37
CA SER A 678 -28.47 12.90 8.65
C SER A 678 -27.07 13.52 8.78
N LEU A 679 -26.97 14.84 8.62
CA LEU A 679 -25.71 15.60 8.74
C LEU A 679 -25.06 15.52 10.14
N THR A 680 -25.85 15.17 11.16
CA THR A 680 -25.38 14.93 12.53
C THR A 680 -24.87 13.50 12.73
N ASP A 681 -25.33 12.56 11.91
CA ASP A 681 -24.89 11.18 11.97
C ASP A 681 -23.43 11.06 11.50
N PHE A 682 -22.71 10.13 12.13
CA PHE A 682 -21.30 9.84 11.86
C PHE A 682 -20.33 11.01 11.99
N GLY A 683 -20.75 12.12 12.61
CA GLY A 683 -19.92 13.32 12.72
C GLY A 683 -19.65 14.00 11.36
N ALA A 684 -20.49 13.75 10.35
CA ALA A 684 -20.29 14.27 8.99
C ALA A 684 -20.13 15.80 8.95
N SER A 685 -20.91 16.53 9.75
CA SER A 685 -20.78 17.99 9.89
C SER A 685 -19.40 18.44 10.42
N THR A 686 -18.80 17.68 11.35
CA THR A 686 -17.45 17.92 11.87
C THR A 686 -16.41 17.61 10.81
N VAL A 687 -16.52 16.45 10.14
CA VAL A 687 -15.63 16.06 9.05
C VAL A 687 -15.64 17.08 7.91
N VAL A 688 -16.82 17.59 7.52
CA VAL A 688 -16.97 18.64 6.51
C VAL A 688 -16.24 19.92 6.93
N LYS A 689 -16.39 20.36 8.18
CA LYS A 689 -15.69 21.55 8.70
C LYS A 689 -14.17 21.36 8.69
N MET A 690 -13.70 20.19 9.09
CA MET A 690 -12.27 19.82 9.09
C MET A 690 -11.73 19.79 7.66
N LEU A 691 -12.39 19.08 6.75
CA LEU A 691 -12.01 18.97 5.34
C LEU A 691 -11.94 20.35 4.68
N LYS A 692 -12.95 21.22 4.88
CA LYS A 692 -12.94 22.60 4.37
C LYS A 692 -11.74 23.40 4.91
N THR A 693 -11.45 23.27 6.20
CA THR A 693 -10.35 23.98 6.86
C THR A 693 -9.00 23.51 6.30
N LEU A 694 -8.80 22.20 6.18
CA LEU A 694 -7.57 21.61 5.65
C LEU A 694 -7.37 21.92 4.17
N ILE A 695 -8.40 21.82 3.33
CA ILE A 695 -8.31 22.19 1.91
C ILE A 695 -7.96 23.68 1.78
N LYS A 696 -8.54 24.54 2.61
CA LYS A 696 -8.20 25.97 2.63
C LYS A 696 -6.74 26.17 3.02
N GLU A 697 -6.27 25.51 4.08
CA GLU A 697 -4.89 25.59 4.56
C GLU A 697 -3.89 25.12 3.49
N MET A 698 -4.15 23.99 2.84
CA MET A 698 -3.31 23.45 1.75
C MET A 698 -3.25 24.41 0.55
N LYS A 699 -4.36 25.11 0.24
CA LYS A 699 -4.40 26.13 -0.81
C LYS A 699 -3.71 27.44 -0.41
N THR A 700 -3.83 27.88 0.86
CA THR A 700 -3.21 29.13 1.33
C THR A 700 -1.70 29.01 1.55
N GLN A 701 -1.21 27.83 1.98
CA GLN A 701 0.23 27.54 2.01
C GLN A 701 0.89 27.66 0.63
N SER A 702 0.11 27.53 -0.45
CA SER A 702 0.56 27.73 -1.83
C SER A 702 0.53 29.20 -2.29
N ALA A 703 -0.15 30.10 -1.56
CA ALA A 703 -0.43 31.49 -1.96
C ALA A 703 0.34 32.57 -1.16
N GLU A 704 0.98 32.23 -0.05
CA GLU A 704 1.73 33.16 0.83
C GLU A 704 3.12 33.55 0.27
N GLU A 705 3.20 33.91 -1.01
CA GLU A 705 4.40 34.53 -1.60
C GLU A 705 4.30 36.06 -1.67
N LYS A 706 3.31 36.69 -1.04
CA LYS A 706 3.20 38.17 -1.01
C LYS A 706 2.98 38.72 0.39
N VAL A 707 4.04 39.40 0.85
CA VAL A 707 4.09 40.41 1.93
C VAL A 707 3.97 39.85 3.36
N VAL A 708 5.11 39.69 4.02
CA VAL A 708 5.19 39.88 5.48
C VAL A 708 6.43 40.72 5.80
N THR A 709 6.22 42.03 5.88
CA THR A 709 7.04 42.93 6.66
C THR A 709 6.76 42.63 8.13
N TYR A 710 7.79 42.22 8.87
CA TYR A 710 7.68 41.87 10.28
C TYR A 710 7.21 43.06 11.13
N ARG A 711 6.01 42.97 11.70
CA ARG A 711 5.70 43.58 12.99
C ARG A 711 4.69 42.74 13.78
N GLU A 712 5.21 42.24 14.90
CA GLU A 712 4.55 41.94 16.17
C GLU A 712 3.24 41.18 16.16
N LEU A 713 3.34 39.87 16.37
CA LEU A 713 2.48 39.11 17.28
C LEU A 713 3.30 37.91 17.76
N GLY A 714 3.69 37.93 19.04
CA GLY A 714 4.57 36.94 19.62
C GLY A 714 3.86 35.62 19.90
N TYR A 715 4.50 34.50 19.53
CA TYR A 715 4.58 33.25 20.29
C TYR A 715 5.78 32.42 19.77
N VAL A 716 6.28 31.54 20.65
CA VAL A 716 7.62 30.94 20.70
C VAL A 716 7.74 29.67 19.82
N LEU A 717 8.86 29.51 19.10
CA LEU A 717 9.28 28.27 18.40
C LEU A 717 10.29 27.45 19.25
N PRO A 718 10.26 26.10 19.17
CA PRO A 718 11.44 25.25 19.34
C PRO A 718 11.90 24.61 18.02
N ALA A 719 13.22 24.45 17.86
CA ALA A 719 13.92 23.82 16.73
C ALA A 719 14.90 22.71 17.20
N LEU A 720 14.86 21.59 16.45
CA LEU A 720 15.84 20.53 16.12
C LEU A 720 16.79 19.87 17.15
N GLU A 721 16.76 18.53 17.17
CA GLU A 721 17.76 17.57 17.69
C GLU A 721 18.56 16.90 16.53
N ASN A 722 19.78 16.38 16.80
CA ASN A 722 20.72 15.75 15.84
C ASN A 722 20.69 14.19 15.83
N GLU A 723 20.98 13.56 14.67
CA GLU A 723 20.88 12.11 14.33
C GLU A 723 22.17 11.22 14.50
N MET A 724 22.11 9.90 14.21
CA MET A 724 23.06 8.79 14.55
C MET A 724 24.22 8.50 13.54
N CYS A 725 25.41 8.04 14.02
CA CYS A 725 26.63 7.84 13.21
C CYS A 725 26.68 6.49 12.44
N VAL A 726 26.59 6.51 11.10
CA VAL A 726 26.51 5.29 10.24
C VAL A 726 27.80 4.45 10.21
N PHE A 727 28.99 5.05 10.36
CA PHE A 727 30.26 4.30 10.39
C PHE A 727 30.43 3.48 11.67
N PHE A 728 29.76 3.87 12.75
CA PHE A 728 29.73 3.15 14.02
C PHE A 728 28.80 1.92 13.96
N LEU A 729 27.71 1.97 13.15
CA LEU A 729 26.79 0.84 12.93
C LEU A 729 27.39 -0.31 12.10
N ASN A 730 28.29 -0.02 11.15
CA ASN A 730 28.96 -1.02 10.31
C ASN A 730 30.29 -1.54 10.92
N GLY A 731 30.57 -1.25 12.19
CA GLY A 731 31.73 -1.78 12.94
C GLY A 731 33.10 -1.26 12.50
N SER A 732 33.15 -0.20 11.69
CA SER A 732 34.38 0.32 11.08
C SER A 732 34.73 1.76 11.50
N CYS A 733 33.98 2.34 12.44
CA CYS A 733 34.31 3.65 13.03
C CYS A 733 35.49 3.55 13.98
N ASN A 734 36.60 4.16 13.58
CA ASN A 734 37.87 4.23 14.29
C ASN A 734 38.06 5.57 15.05
N ARG A 735 36.98 6.36 15.20
CA ARG A 735 37.00 7.71 15.81
C ARG A 735 36.46 7.78 17.25
N GLY A 736 35.96 6.67 17.82
CA GLY A 736 35.45 6.60 19.19
C GLY A 736 34.45 7.71 19.51
N ASP A 737 34.39 8.21 20.75
CA ASP A 737 33.44 9.24 21.22
C ASP A 737 33.58 10.63 20.54
N THR A 738 34.43 10.74 19.51
CA THR A 738 34.66 11.98 18.74
C THR A 738 33.96 12.03 17.39
N CYS A 739 32.99 11.12 17.10
CA CYS A 739 32.06 11.33 15.98
C CYS A 739 31.05 12.43 16.35
N HIS A 740 30.76 13.32 15.39
CA HIS A 740 29.78 14.40 15.54
C HIS A 740 28.30 13.93 15.44
N PHE A 741 28.06 12.67 15.05
CA PHE A 741 26.77 12.00 15.11
C PHE A 741 26.74 11.06 16.34
N SER A 742 25.56 10.76 16.89
CA SER A 742 25.43 9.97 18.12
C SER A 742 26.08 8.58 18.01
N HIS A 743 26.86 8.21 19.04
CA HIS A 743 27.61 6.96 19.24
C HIS A 743 27.12 6.17 20.46
N SER A 744 25.91 6.42 20.94
CA SER A 744 25.45 5.90 22.23
C SER A 744 25.47 4.36 22.28
N SER A 745 26.45 3.84 23.02
CA SER A 745 26.64 2.42 23.30
C SER A 745 25.62 1.93 24.32
N ARG A 746 24.39 1.73 23.88
CA ARG A 746 23.64 0.52 24.25
C ARG A 746 23.15 -0.25 23.03
N ALA A 747 23.74 0.00 21.87
CA ALA A 747 23.64 -0.93 20.75
C ALA A 747 24.70 -2.04 20.92
N ARG A 748 24.28 -3.19 21.45
CA ARG A 748 24.69 -4.46 20.81
C ARG A 748 24.39 -4.27 19.31
N ARG A 749 25.17 -4.84 18.37
CA ARG A 749 24.74 -4.86 16.94
C ARG A 749 23.23 -5.12 16.97
N PRO A 750 22.35 -4.29 16.36
CA PRO A 750 20.93 -4.33 16.69
C PRO A 750 20.46 -5.78 16.67
N THR A 751 19.78 -6.27 17.71
CA THR A 751 19.37 -7.68 17.74
C THR A 751 18.65 -7.93 16.44
N CYS A 752 19.12 -8.89 15.64
CA CYS A 752 18.59 -9.05 14.29
C CYS A 752 17.06 -9.12 14.41
N LYS A 753 16.34 -8.19 13.77
CA LYS A 753 14.87 -8.12 13.86
C LYS A 753 14.24 -9.46 13.50
N TYR A 754 14.91 -10.21 12.63
CA TYR A 754 14.48 -11.52 12.19
C TYR A 754 14.96 -12.68 13.08
N PHE A 755 15.92 -12.44 13.98
CA PHE A 755 16.50 -13.46 14.88
C PHE A 755 15.51 -13.98 15.92
N LEU A 756 14.60 -13.13 16.40
CA LEU A 756 13.52 -13.53 17.32
C LEU A 756 12.14 -13.59 16.63
N THR A 757 12.05 -13.23 15.36
CA THR A 757 10.83 -13.52 14.58
C THR A 757 10.83 -14.98 14.22
N LEU A 758 9.63 -15.51 14.04
CA LEU A 758 9.37 -16.87 13.65
C LEU A 758 10.19 -17.38 12.48
N GLN A 759 10.69 -16.51 11.60
CA GLN A 759 11.48 -16.87 10.45
C GLN A 759 13.01 -16.92 10.64
N GLY A 760 13.58 -16.55 11.79
CA GLY A 760 15.04 -16.56 11.98
C GLY A 760 15.85 -15.63 11.03
N CYS A 761 17.12 -15.40 11.37
CA CYS A 761 18.00 -14.49 10.63
C CYS A 761 18.77 -15.20 9.50
N ARG A 762 18.44 -14.93 8.23
CA ARG A 762 18.98 -15.62 7.02
C ARG A 762 20.49 -15.57 6.79
N ASN A 763 21.19 -14.69 7.50
CA ASN A 763 22.62 -14.45 7.32
C ASN A 763 23.52 -15.20 8.32
N GLY A 764 22.94 -16.02 9.23
CA GLY A 764 23.70 -16.87 10.16
C GLY A 764 24.75 -16.11 10.97
N ASN A 765 25.90 -16.74 11.24
CA ASN A 765 27.03 -16.12 11.96
C ASN A 765 27.72 -14.99 11.19
N SER A 766 27.44 -14.88 9.89
CA SER A 766 27.90 -13.83 8.99
C SER A 766 26.95 -12.61 8.95
N CYS A 767 25.89 -12.60 9.77
CA CYS A 767 24.96 -11.49 9.91
C CYS A 767 25.64 -10.26 10.54
N SER A 768 25.34 -9.06 10.05
CA SER A 768 25.87 -7.78 10.54
C SER A 768 25.20 -7.28 11.84
N PHE A 769 24.17 -7.97 12.32
CA PHE A 769 23.35 -7.69 13.51
C PHE A 769 23.72 -8.65 14.70
N SER A 770 23.39 -8.35 15.98
CA SER A 770 23.92 -9.12 17.15
C SER A 770 23.02 -10.29 17.46
N HIS A 771 23.63 -11.44 17.72
CA HIS A 771 22.96 -12.63 18.27
C HIS A 771 23.35 -12.89 19.75
N ASP A 772 24.23 -12.07 20.36
CA ASP A 772 24.72 -12.26 21.75
C ASP A 772 23.89 -11.53 22.82
N SER A 773 23.59 -12.23 23.92
CA SER A 773 22.80 -11.80 25.09
C SER A 773 23.67 -11.72 26.36
N GLY A 774 23.41 -10.75 27.26
CA GLY A 774 24.20 -10.52 28.48
C GLY A 774 23.45 -9.72 29.57
N SER A 775 23.60 -10.18 30.81
CA SER A 775 22.85 -9.98 32.08
C SER A 775 23.09 -8.64 32.79
N VAL A 776 22.26 -8.09 33.72
CA VAL A 776 21.74 -8.65 34.99
C VAL A 776 20.37 -8.03 35.42
N SER A 777 19.50 -8.92 35.92
CA SER A 777 18.34 -8.76 36.85
C SER A 777 17.08 -7.97 36.45
N SER A 778 16.29 -8.50 35.51
CA SER A 778 14.85 -8.86 35.69
C SER A 778 14.42 -9.71 34.49
N PRO A 779 13.88 -10.94 34.65
CA PRO A 779 13.93 -11.94 33.58
C PRO A 779 12.71 -11.85 32.66
N ILE A 780 12.85 -11.11 31.55
CA ILE A 780 11.97 -11.22 30.39
C ILE A 780 12.84 -11.46 29.14
N ILE A 781 12.92 -12.74 28.79
CA ILE A 781 12.93 -13.32 27.43
C ILE A 781 14.14 -13.00 26.53
N SER A 782 15.16 -13.87 26.55
CA SER A 782 15.38 -14.85 25.47
C SER A 782 16.65 -15.68 25.76
N GLY A 783 16.43 -16.96 26.06
CA GLY A 783 17.45 -17.90 26.52
C GLY A 783 16.83 -19.14 27.18
N ILE A 784 15.89 -19.79 26.48
CA ILE A 784 15.68 -21.25 26.54
C ILE A 784 15.72 -21.63 25.05
N CYS A 785 16.56 -22.51 24.52
CA CYS A 785 17.28 -23.62 25.11
C CYS A 785 18.73 -23.30 25.48
N SER A 786 19.02 -23.23 26.78
CA SER A 786 20.16 -23.91 27.42
C SER A 786 20.24 -23.46 28.89
N GLN A 787 19.18 -23.70 29.64
CA GLN A 787 19.16 -23.82 31.10
C GLN A 787 17.74 -24.28 31.42
N GLU A 788 17.60 -25.55 31.77
CA GLU A 788 16.37 -26.34 31.64
C GLU A 788 15.19 -25.90 32.53
N ASP A 789 15.31 -24.84 33.35
CA ASP A 789 14.33 -24.56 34.42
C ASP A 789 13.66 -23.15 34.50
N ARG A 790 14.00 -22.11 33.70
CA ARG A 790 13.53 -20.70 33.99
C ARG A 790 12.57 -19.96 33.04
N ALA A 791 12.65 -20.03 31.71
CA ALA A 791 11.70 -19.34 30.80
C ALA A 791 10.37 -20.08 30.51
N THR A 792 10.30 -21.38 30.84
CA THR A 792 9.10 -22.20 31.08
C THR A 792 8.03 -21.42 31.85
N SER A 793 8.43 -20.66 32.88
CA SER A 793 7.49 -19.98 33.78
C SER A 793 6.88 -18.68 33.24
N VAL A 794 7.45 -18.05 32.20
CA VAL A 794 6.99 -16.73 31.69
C VAL A 794 5.94 -16.90 30.59
N CYS A 795 6.08 -17.91 29.73
CA CYS A 795 5.10 -18.27 28.71
C CYS A 795 3.79 -18.76 29.36
N CYS A 796 3.88 -19.67 30.33
CA CYS A 796 2.73 -20.18 31.08
C CYS A 796 1.97 -19.06 31.81
N ARG A 797 2.65 -18.10 32.45
CA ARG A 797 1.97 -17.00 33.17
C ARG A 797 1.15 -16.06 32.27
N ARG A 798 1.49 -15.91 30.99
CA ARG A 798 0.76 -15.05 30.05
C ARG A 798 -0.39 -15.77 29.36
N LEU A 799 -0.26 -17.08 29.18
CA LEU A 799 -1.28 -17.97 28.63
C LEU A 799 -2.39 -18.33 29.63
N LEU A 800 -2.03 -18.46 30.90
CA LEU A 800 -2.92 -18.89 31.97
C LEU A 800 -3.70 -17.71 32.60
N PRO A 801 -4.89 -17.94 33.15
CA PRO A 801 -5.65 -16.93 33.90
C PRO A 801 -4.88 -16.39 35.12
N ALA A 802 -4.96 -15.08 35.36
CA ALA A 802 -4.13 -14.37 36.36
C ALA A 802 -4.44 -14.67 37.85
N ALA A 803 -5.46 -15.49 38.16
CA ALA A 803 -5.91 -15.73 39.54
C ALA A 803 -6.22 -17.21 39.86
N GLY A 804 -5.91 -18.16 38.96
CA GLY A 804 -6.30 -19.56 39.14
C GLY A 804 -7.82 -19.82 39.11
N ASP A 805 -8.60 -18.79 38.78
CA ASP A 805 -10.06 -18.83 38.76
C ASP A 805 -10.57 -18.98 37.32
N GLY A 806 -11.41 -20.00 37.09
CA GLY A 806 -11.90 -20.40 35.77
C GLY A 806 -11.26 -21.65 35.16
N HIS A 807 -11.95 -22.23 34.18
CA HIS A 807 -11.57 -23.46 33.50
C HIS A 807 -10.88 -23.17 32.16
N ILE A 808 -10.05 -24.11 31.72
CA ILE A 808 -9.35 -24.09 30.44
C ILE A 808 -9.87 -25.22 29.58
N LEU A 809 -10.30 -24.89 28.37
CA LEU A 809 -10.63 -25.87 27.33
C LEU A 809 -9.47 -25.97 26.35
N VAL A 810 -8.98 -27.17 26.10
CA VAL A 810 -7.95 -27.47 25.10
C VAL A 810 -8.57 -28.35 24.02
N MET A 811 -8.57 -27.87 22.78
CA MET A 811 -9.19 -28.53 21.64
C MET A 811 -8.12 -29.02 20.66
N ASN A 812 -8.34 -30.22 20.11
CA ASN A 812 -7.46 -30.88 19.15
C ASN A 812 -6.04 -31.18 19.70
N ASP A 813 -5.95 -31.54 20.98
CA ASP A 813 -4.69 -32.02 21.57
C ASP A 813 -4.51 -33.51 21.27
N LYS A 814 -3.95 -33.81 20.10
CA LYS A 814 -3.83 -35.18 19.55
C LYS A 814 -3.16 -36.17 20.50
N SER A 815 -2.12 -35.72 21.22
CA SER A 815 -1.29 -36.57 22.09
C SER A 815 -1.57 -36.37 23.59
N LEU A 816 -2.48 -35.45 23.95
CA LEU A 816 -2.72 -34.98 25.32
C LEU A 816 -1.48 -34.42 26.03
N GLN A 817 -0.35 -34.28 25.34
CA GLN A 817 0.90 -33.83 25.94
C GLN A 817 0.77 -32.38 26.40
N PHE A 818 0.04 -31.53 25.67
CA PHE A 818 -0.14 -30.15 26.07
C PHE A 818 -0.99 -30.05 27.33
N ALA A 819 -2.14 -30.70 27.36
CA ALA A 819 -3.01 -30.72 28.53
C ALA A 819 -2.30 -31.30 29.78
N CYS A 820 -1.58 -32.41 29.63
CA CYS A 820 -0.82 -33.03 30.73
C CYS A 820 0.33 -32.14 31.23
N LYS A 821 1.05 -31.44 30.34
CA LYS A 821 2.09 -30.49 30.76
C LYS A 821 1.49 -29.22 31.39
N LEU A 822 0.30 -28.80 30.95
CA LEU A 822 -0.42 -27.67 31.53
C LEU A 822 -0.83 -27.94 32.99
N CYS A 823 -1.12 -29.20 33.35
CA CYS A 823 -1.39 -29.64 34.73
C CYS A 823 -0.26 -29.34 35.72
N ASN A 824 0.98 -29.14 35.24
CA ASN A 824 2.10 -28.73 36.09
C ASN A 824 2.03 -27.25 36.50
N TYR A 825 1.25 -26.44 35.78
CA TYR A 825 1.18 -24.99 35.95
C TYR A 825 -0.22 -24.48 36.31
N TYR A 826 -1.24 -25.34 36.22
CA TYR A 826 -2.63 -25.01 36.49
C TYR A 826 -3.37 -26.22 37.08
N ASP A 827 -4.43 -25.97 37.85
CA ASP A 827 -5.22 -27.01 38.51
C ASP A 827 -5.76 -28.03 37.49
N PRO A 828 -5.35 -29.32 37.56
CA PRO A 828 -5.79 -30.36 36.63
C PRO A 828 -7.31 -30.51 36.58
N THR A 829 -8.01 -30.29 37.70
CA THR A 829 -9.48 -30.40 37.79
C THR A 829 -10.21 -29.33 36.99
N LYS A 830 -9.51 -28.26 36.62
CA LYS A 830 -10.02 -27.13 35.84
C LYS A 830 -9.60 -27.19 34.37
N ILE A 831 -8.88 -28.22 33.93
CA ILE A 831 -8.47 -28.42 32.54
C ILE A 831 -9.36 -29.47 31.89
N ILE A 832 -9.91 -29.15 30.72
CA ILE A 832 -10.70 -30.05 29.87
C ILE A 832 -9.98 -30.18 28.54
N ALA A 833 -9.59 -31.39 28.14
CA ALA A 833 -8.89 -31.65 26.89
C ALA A 833 -9.73 -32.49 25.93
N CYS A 834 -9.76 -32.13 24.65
CA CYS A 834 -10.44 -32.86 23.59
C CYS A 834 -9.42 -33.49 22.63
N THR A 835 -9.56 -34.79 22.34
CA THR A 835 -8.69 -35.53 21.42
C THR A 835 -9.48 -36.20 20.28
N PRO A 836 -8.97 -36.19 19.03
CA PRO A 836 -9.65 -36.73 17.85
C PRO A 836 -9.76 -38.26 17.75
N GLY A 837 -9.07 -39.06 18.59
CA GLY A 837 -9.01 -40.53 18.42
C GLY A 837 -9.01 -41.36 19.71
N LEU A 838 -9.28 -42.66 19.56
CA LEU A 838 -9.32 -43.65 20.64
C LEU A 838 -7.93 -44.27 20.86
N HIS A 839 -7.02 -43.53 21.50
CA HIS A 839 -5.74 -44.11 21.89
C HIS A 839 -5.87 -44.82 23.23
N SER A 840 -5.46 -46.10 23.29
CA SER A 840 -5.27 -46.85 24.53
C SER A 840 -4.08 -46.24 25.28
N PHE A 841 -4.34 -45.26 26.15
CA PHE A 841 -3.32 -44.71 27.03
C PHE A 841 -3.04 -45.74 28.14
N GLU A 842 -1.80 -46.21 28.24
CA GLU A 842 -1.33 -46.97 29.42
C GLU A 842 -1.49 -46.08 30.66
N SER A 843 -2.26 -46.58 31.62
CA SER A 843 -2.98 -45.80 32.62
C SER A 843 -2.17 -45.39 33.85
N ASP A 844 -0.89 -45.05 33.72
CA ASP A 844 -0.04 -44.82 34.91
C ASP A 844 0.36 -43.36 35.17
N SER A 845 -0.03 -42.40 34.32
CA SER A 845 0.31 -40.98 34.56
C SER A 845 -0.70 -39.93 34.06
N VAL A 846 -1.99 -40.25 33.92
CA VAL A 846 -3.00 -39.17 33.78
C VAL A 846 -3.13 -38.51 35.15
N THR A 847 -2.59 -37.31 35.30
CA THR A 847 -2.63 -36.52 36.54
C THR A 847 -4.05 -36.51 37.12
N LYS A 848 -4.22 -37.02 38.36
CA LYS A 848 -5.52 -37.09 39.07
C LYS A 848 -6.27 -35.77 38.91
N GLY A 849 -7.37 -35.77 38.15
CA GLY A 849 -8.26 -34.62 37.98
C GLY A 849 -8.43 -34.09 36.56
N LEU A 850 -7.53 -34.37 35.61
CA LEU A 850 -7.66 -33.94 34.21
C LEU A 850 -8.88 -34.61 33.54
N LYS A 851 -9.77 -33.81 32.93
CA LYS A 851 -10.93 -34.33 32.20
C LYS A 851 -10.61 -34.42 30.70
N VAL A 852 -10.71 -35.62 30.14
CA VAL A 852 -10.44 -35.88 28.72
C VAL A 852 -11.73 -36.28 28.01
N LEU A 853 -12.06 -35.61 26.91
CA LEU A 853 -13.14 -35.96 26.00
C LEU A 853 -12.54 -36.55 24.71
N GLN A 854 -12.84 -37.81 24.41
CA GLN A 854 -12.30 -38.54 23.25
C GLN A 854 -13.26 -38.46 22.05
N ASN A 855 -12.75 -38.80 20.87
CA ASN A 855 -13.48 -38.84 19.58
C ASN A 855 -14.07 -37.49 19.13
N LEU A 856 -13.39 -36.38 19.44
CA LEU A 856 -13.78 -35.04 19.02
C LEU A 856 -12.73 -34.49 18.04
N SER A 857 -12.94 -34.78 16.75
CA SER A 857 -12.05 -34.31 15.67
C SER A 857 -12.41 -32.92 15.15
N ASP A 858 -13.68 -32.58 15.08
CA ASP A 858 -14.14 -31.24 14.69
C ASP A 858 -14.52 -30.42 15.94
N PRO A 859 -13.87 -29.27 16.19
CA PRO A 859 -14.21 -28.37 17.29
C PRO A 859 -15.67 -27.87 17.26
N SER A 860 -16.33 -27.89 16.09
CA SER A 860 -17.71 -27.43 15.92
C SER A 860 -18.75 -28.26 16.68
N HIS A 861 -18.52 -29.57 16.87
CA HIS A 861 -19.46 -30.47 17.57
C HIS A 861 -19.61 -30.17 19.06
N LEU A 862 -18.53 -29.71 19.69
CA LEU A 862 -18.53 -29.30 21.11
C LEU A 862 -19.24 -27.96 21.31
N LEU A 863 -19.18 -27.09 20.31
CA LEU A 863 -19.75 -25.74 20.32
C LEU A 863 -21.25 -25.72 19.98
N THR A 864 -21.72 -26.65 19.13
CA THR A 864 -23.11 -26.78 18.67
C THR A 864 -24.03 -27.61 19.58
N GLY A 865 -23.48 -28.29 20.59
CA GLY A 865 -24.27 -28.99 21.61
C GLY A 865 -24.79 -30.39 21.22
N GLY A 866 -24.05 -31.12 20.38
CA GLY A 866 -24.35 -32.52 20.01
C GLY A 866 -24.13 -33.55 21.14
N GLU A 867 -23.87 -34.81 20.79
CA GLU A 867 -23.78 -35.97 21.73
C GLU A 867 -22.77 -35.81 22.89
N HIS A 868 -21.82 -34.88 22.76
CA HIS A 868 -20.80 -34.58 23.78
C HIS A 868 -21.05 -33.22 24.44
N LYS A 869 -21.73 -33.20 25.60
CA LYS A 869 -21.88 -31.99 26.42
C LYS A 869 -20.64 -31.73 27.28
N LEU A 870 -20.19 -30.47 27.33
CA LEU A 870 -19.10 -30.07 28.24
C LEU A 870 -19.52 -30.36 29.70
N SER A 871 -18.64 -30.99 30.47
CA SER A 871 -18.92 -31.31 31.89
C SER A 871 -18.95 -30.09 32.83
N VAL A 872 -18.68 -28.90 32.30
CA VAL A 872 -18.62 -27.63 33.03
C VAL A 872 -19.39 -26.57 32.21
N PRO A 873 -20.15 -25.66 32.84
CA PRO A 873 -20.78 -24.54 32.14
C PRO A 873 -19.75 -23.65 31.44
N TRP A 874 -20.06 -23.14 30.24
CA TRP A 874 -19.12 -22.29 29.51
C TRP A 874 -18.85 -20.95 30.22
N THR A 875 -19.78 -20.47 31.04
CA THR A 875 -19.59 -19.31 31.95
C THR A 875 -18.41 -19.44 32.89
N LYS A 876 -17.93 -20.67 33.16
CA LYS A 876 -16.74 -20.91 33.98
C LYS A 876 -15.45 -20.99 33.16
N LEU A 877 -15.51 -21.02 31.82
CA LEU A 877 -14.34 -21.03 30.95
C LEU A 877 -13.74 -19.63 30.87
N ARG A 878 -12.41 -19.55 30.95
CA ARG A 878 -11.65 -18.30 30.76
C ARG A 878 -10.70 -18.34 29.57
N ARG A 879 -10.32 -19.55 29.13
CA ARG A 879 -9.40 -19.77 28.01
C ARG A 879 -9.89 -20.94 27.16
N VAL A 880 -9.87 -20.76 25.84
CA VAL A 880 -10.03 -21.83 24.85
C VAL A 880 -8.76 -21.89 24.03
N PHE A 881 -8.07 -23.02 24.07
CA PHE A 881 -6.93 -23.33 23.21
C PHE A 881 -7.41 -24.18 22.06
N TRP A 882 -7.02 -23.84 20.84
CA TRP A 882 -7.22 -24.68 19.68
C TRP A 882 -5.93 -24.86 18.91
N PHE A 883 -5.52 -26.12 18.77
CA PHE A 883 -4.42 -26.52 17.90
C PHE A 883 -4.95 -26.63 16.47
N ALA A 884 -4.68 -25.62 15.64
CA ALA A 884 -5.18 -25.56 14.28
C ALA A 884 -4.16 -26.24 13.33
N ASP A 885 -4.08 -27.57 13.40
CA ASP A 885 -3.27 -28.37 12.50
C ASP A 885 -4.11 -28.93 11.35
N PHE A 886 -3.83 -28.44 10.15
CA PHE A 886 -4.57 -28.81 8.95
C PHE A 886 -3.78 -29.84 8.13
N TYR A 887 -4.45 -30.93 7.76
CA TYR A 887 -3.89 -31.99 6.91
C TYR A 887 -4.18 -31.81 5.41
N SER A 888 -4.95 -30.78 5.05
CA SER A 888 -5.34 -30.50 3.67
C SER A 888 -4.20 -29.77 2.93
N THR A 889 -4.11 -29.95 1.62
CA THR A 889 -3.22 -29.15 0.75
C THR A 889 -3.92 -27.96 0.13
N GLU A 890 -5.24 -27.81 0.33
CA GLU A 890 -6.06 -26.76 -0.27
C GLU A 890 -6.44 -25.68 0.76
N SER A 891 -5.85 -24.48 0.62
CA SER A 891 -6.04 -23.34 1.53
C SER A 891 -7.50 -22.91 1.71
N ILE A 892 -8.35 -23.06 0.68
CA ILE A 892 -9.78 -22.71 0.74
C ILE A 892 -10.52 -23.59 1.76
N SER A 893 -10.22 -24.89 1.79
CA SER A 893 -10.84 -25.82 2.73
C SER A 893 -10.48 -25.49 4.19
N GLU A 894 -9.23 -25.06 4.43
CA GLU A 894 -8.74 -24.67 5.76
C GLU A 894 -9.37 -23.35 6.23
N GLN A 895 -9.54 -22.37 5.34
CA GLN A 895 -10.24 -21.12 5.64
C GLN A 895 -11.70 -21.35 6.05
N ILE A 896 -12.39 -22.32 5.44
CA ILE A 896 -13.78 -22.68 5.80
C ILE A 896 -13.83 -23.23 7.24
N VAL A 897 -12.87 -24.08 7.64
CA VAL A 897 -12.81 -24.64 8.99
C VAL A 897 -12.50 -23.54 10.02
N LEU A 898 -11.53 -22.68 9.74
CA LEU A 898 -11.19 -21.52 10.57
C LEU A 898 -12.38 -20.58 10.77
N LYS A 899 -13.07 -20.25 9.67
CA LYS A 899 -14.26 -19.38 9.70
C LYS A 899 -15.36 -19.99 10.57
N LYS A 900 -15.70 -21.27 10.34
CA LYS A 900 -16.67 -21.99 11.17
C LYS A 900 -16.26 -21.96 12.64
N PHE A 901 -15.00 -22.22 12.97
CA PHE A 901 -14.54 -22.17 14.36
C PHE A 901 -14.81 -20.81 15.02
N PHE A 902 -14.43 -19.72 14.37
CA PHE A 902 -14.65 -18.38 14.91
C PHE A 902 -16.14 -18.00 15.01
N GLU A 903 -16.97 -18.39 14.03
CA GLU A 903 -18.43 -18.20 14.07
C GLU A 903 -19.05 -18.90 15.29
N HIS A 904 -18.71 -20.17 15.51
CA HIS A 904 -19.24 -20.96 16.62
C HIS A 904 -18.78 -20.41 17.99
N ILE A 905 -17.52 -19.99 18.10
CA ILE A 905 -17.00 -19.35 19.31
C ILE A 905 -17.70 -18.01 19.57
N ALA A 906 -17.96 -17.22 18.52
CA ALA A 906 -18.70 -15.96 18.62
C ALA A 906 -20.14 -16.19 19.10
N ILE A 907 -20.86 -17.14 18.48
CA ILE A 907 -22.21 -17.58 18.89
C ILE A 907 -22.21 -17.97 20.38
N LYS A 908 -21.24 -18.78 20.81
CA LYS A 908 -21.17 -19.27 22.19
C LYS A 908 -20.85 -18.16 23.19
N THR A 909 -19.95 -17.27 22.84
CA THR A 909 -19.56 -16.12 23.65
C THR A 909 -20.71 -15.12 23.79
N LEU A 910 -21.49 -14.90 22.73
CA LEU A 910 -22.68 -14.03 22.73
C LEU A 910 -23.84 -14.62 23.53
N SER A 911 -24.17 -15.90 23.29
CA SER A 911 -25.27 -16.60 23.97
C SER A 911 -25.11 -16.66 25.49
N GLU A 912 -23.91 -16.95 25.97
CA GLU A 912 -23.63 -17.11 27.39
C GLU A 912 -22.96 -15.88 28.03
N LYS A 913 -22.85 -14.77 27.29
CA LYS A 913 -22.25 -13.49 27.72
C LYS A 913 -20.84 -13.67 28.33
N LEU A 914 -19.97 -14.37 27.62
CA LEU A 914 -18.63 -14.74 28.09
C LEU A 914 -17.61 -13.60 27.86
N SER A 915 -17.79 -12.46 28.54
CA SER A 915 -17.02 -11.21 28.30
C SER A 915 -15.50 -11.34 28.47
N ASP A 916 -15.04 -12.30 29.26
CA ASP A 916 -13.63 -12.45 29.62
C ASP A 916 -12.98 -13.69 28.98
N LEU A 917 -13.66 -14.35 28.04
CA LEU A 917 -13.15 -15.51 27.34
C LEU A 917 -12.08 -15.09 26.34
N GLN A 918 -10.87 -15.66 26.46
CA GLN A 918 -9.82 -15.51 25.45
C GLN A 918 -9.69 -16.78 24.63
N VAL A 919 -9.58 -16.60 23.32
CA VAL A 919 -9.44 -17.66 22.34
C VAL A 919 -8.00 -17.67 21.86
N ILE A 920 -7.28 -18.75 22.12
CA ILE A 920 -5.89 -18.94 21.73
C ILE A 920 -5.84 -19.93 20.58
N VAL A 921 -5.47 -19.45 19.40
CA VAL A 921 -5.20 -20.30 18.23
C VAL A 921 -3.71 -20.58 18.19
N ILE A 922 -3.33 -21.85 18.23
CA ILE A 922 -1.95 -22.30 18.08
C ILE A 922 -1.79 -22.82 16.66
N MET A 923 -0.94 -22.15 15.88
CA MET A 923 -0.67 -22.53 14.50
C MET A 923 0.67 -22.01 14.01
N ASN A 924 1.13 -22.57 12.89
CA ASN A 924 2.29 -22.06 12.19
C ASN A 924 2.03 -20.65 11.64
N ASN A 925 2.99 -19.76 11.87
CA ASN A 925 2.88 -18.36 11.49
C ASN A 925 2.80 -18.10 9.98
N THR A 926 3.30 -19.03 9.19
CA THR A 926 3.25 -19.00 7.73
C THR A 926 1.81 -19.24 7.27
N LYS A 927 1.16 -20.29 7.81
CA LYS A 927 -0.25 -20.60 7.61
C LYS A 927 -1.16 -19.49 8.14
N PHE A 928 -0.81 -18.84 9.26
CA PHE A 928 -1.60 -17.73 9.80
C PHE A 928 -1.77 -16.58 8.78
N VAL A 929 -0.68 -16.23 8.09
CA VAL A 929 -0.68 -15.17 7.06
C VAL A 929 -1.34 -15.66 5.77
N GLU A 930 -0.98 -16.86 5.32
CA GLU A 930 -1.52 -17.47 4.09
C GLU A 930 -3.05 -17.64 4.15
N LEU A 931 -3.57 -18.09 5.29
CA LEU A 931 -5.01 -18.30 5.49
C LEU A 931 -5.75 -17.04 5.95
N GLN A 932 -5.06 -15.90 6.09
CA GLN A 932 -5.63 -14.62 6.53
C GLN A 932 -6.46 -14.75 7.83
N VAL A 933 -5.93 -15.49 8.81
CA VAL A 933 -6.67 -15.90 10.03
C VAL A 933 -7.19 -14.72 10.83
N GLU A 934 -6.43 -13.63 10.91
CA GLU A 934 -6.87 -12.40 11.58
C GLU A 934 -8.13 -11.80 10.92
N ARG A 935 -8.24 -11.86 9.59
CA ARG A 935 -9.43 -11.39 8.86
C ARG A 935 -10.64 -12.25 9.22
N LEU A 936 -10.49 -13.58 9.16
CA LEU A 936 -11.56 -14.52 9.49
C LEU A 936 -12.05 -14.35 10.94
N ALA A 937 -11.14 -14.14 11.88
CA ALA A 937 -11.50 -13.87 13.27
C ALA A 937 -12.26 -12.54 13.42
N ARG A 938 -11.81 -11.49 12.72
CA ARG A 938 -12.40 -10.16 12.76
C ARG A 938 -13.83 -10.13 12.22
N GLU A 939 -14.12 -10.93 11.18
CA GLU A 939 -15.49 -11.14 10.66
C GLU A 939 -16.45 -11.69 11.74
N CYS A 940 -15.93 -12.33 12.79
CA CYS A 940 -16.68 -12.86 13.92
C CYS A 940 -16.48 -12.04 15.22
N PHE A 941 -16.07 -10.78 15.12
CA PHE A 941 -15.83 -9.86 16.25
C PHE A 941 -14.70 -10.29 17.20
N LEU A 942 -13.79 -11.16 16.76
CA LEU A 942 -12.61 -11.61 17.49
C LEU A 942 -11.37 -10.86 17.01
N PHE A 943 -10.78 -10.05 17.89
CA PHE A 943 -9.64 -9.19 17.56
C PHE A 943 -8.35 -9.75 18.16
N LEU A 944 -7.29 -9.79 17.35
CA LEU A 944 -5.97 -10.22 17.78
C LEU A 944 -5.40 -9.20 18.78
N GLY A 945 -5.28 -9.58 20.05
CA GLY A 945 -4.73 -8.73 21.09
C GLY A 945 -3.23 -8.90 21.30
N ALA A 946 -2.72 -10.13 21.10
CA ALA A 946 -1.31 -10.45 21.29
C ALA A 946 -0.92 -11.75 20.55
N SER A 947 0.38 -11.92 20.28
CA SER A 947 0.95 -13.17 19.77
C SER A 947 2.33 -13.43 20.40
N PHE A 948 2.69 -14.70 20.57
CA PHE A 948 4.00 -15.12 21.09
C PHE A 948 4.37 -16.52 20.59
N MET A 949 5.68 -16.77 20.54
CA MET A 949 6.24 -18.08 20.22
C MET A 949 5.67 -19.17 21.11
N PHE A 950 5.22 -20.26 20.50
CA PHE A 950 4.82 -21.46 21.22
C PHE A 950 6.07 -22.26 21.63
N ASP A 951 6.18 -22.59 22.92
CA ASP A 951 7.33 -23.29 23.48
C ASP A 951 7.06 -24.80 23.50
N GLU A 952 7.46 -25.49 22.44
CA GLU A 952 7.23 -26.93 22.28
C GLU A 952 7.98 -27.78 23.31
N ALA A 953 9.15 -27.30 23.79
CA ALA A 953 9.93 -28.01 24.81
C ALA A 953 9.14 -28.09 26.12
N THR A 954 8.56 -26.97 26.54
CA THR A 954 7.80 -26.86 27.79
C THR A 954 6.37 -27.35 27.70
N LEU A 955 5.69 -27.09 26.58
CA LEU A 955 4.24 -27.25 26.46
C LEU A 955 3.84 -28.42 25.57
N GLY A 956 4.78 -29.15 24.96
CA GLY A 956 4.47 -30.31 24.12
C GLY A 956 4.56 -29.99 22.63
N TRP A 957 4.67 -31.03 21.82
CA TRP A 957 4.98 -30.91 20.39
C TRP A 957 3.75 -30.55 19.56
N PHE A 958 3.87 -29.61 18.60
CA PHE A 958 2.82 -29.32 17.61
C PHE A 958 3.08 -30.09 16.31
N SER A 959 2.23 -31.07 15.98
CA SER A 959 2.42 -32.00 14.85
C SER A 959 1.85 -31.48 13.52
N ASP A 960 2.24 -30.28 13.11
CA ASP A 960 2.01 -29.81 11.73
C ASP A 960 3.33 -29.86 10.97
N THR A 961 3.56 -30.92 10.20
CA THR A 961 4.76 -31.05 9.36
C THR A 961 4.70 -30.02 8.23
N PRO A 962 5.63 -29.06 8.17
CA PRO A 962 5.64 -28.08 7.09
C PRO A 962 5.92 -28.76 5.75
N SER A 963 5.04 -28.59 4.77
CA SER A 963 5.43 -28.76 3.37
C SER A 963 6.40 -27.62 3.06
N TYR A 964 7.70 -27.93 2.95
CA TYR A 964 8.73 -26.90 2.76
C TYR A 964 8.77 -26.39 1.31
N PRO A 965 8.48 -25.11 1.04
CA PRO A 965 9.20 -24.38 0.00
C PRO A 965 10.49 -23.83 0.64
N ARG A 966 11.65 -24.27 0.14
CA ARG A 966 12.95 -23.75 0.59
C ARG A 966 12.99 -22.24 0.40
N GLY A 967 12.98 -21.48 1.49
CA GLY A 967 13.09 -20.02 1.40
C GLY A 967 12.51 -19.26 2.58
N MET A 968 11.55 -19.79 3.34
CA MET A 968 11.29 -19.30 4.70
C MET A 968 12.26 -20.00 5.62
N GLN A 969 13.22 -19.25 6.17
CA GLN A 969 13.77 -19.74 7.44
C GLN A 969 12.62 -19.71 8.43
N VAL A 970 12.47 -20.79 9.18
CA VAL A 970 11.59 -21.06 10.31
C VAL A 970 10.08 -20.73 10.09
N SER A 971 9.30 -21.76 9.73
CA SER A 971 7.90 -21.84 10.15
C SER A 971 7.94 -22.33 11.58
N ALA A 972 7.28 -21.63 12.49
CA ALA A 972 7.18 -22.11 13.85
C ALA A 972 5.80 -21.85 14.45
N PRO A 973 5.42 -22.66 15.45
CA PRO A 973 4.13 -22.53 16.09
C PRO A 973 4.08 -21.23 16.91
N VAL A 974 2.99 -20.49 16.76
CA VAL A 974 2.66 -19.30 17.55
C VAL A 974 1.30 -19.46 18.15
N ALA A 975 1.19 -18.99 19.39
CA ALA A 975 -0.10 -18.80 20.03
C ALA A 975 -0.58 -17.36 19.78
N TYR A 976 -1.72 -17.25 19.12
CA TYR A 976 -2.41 -16.02 18.77
C TYR A 976 -3.61 -15.84 19.71
N ILE A 977 -3.63 -14.75 20.50
CA ILE A 977 -4.69 -14.48 21.48
C ILE A 977 -5.71 -13.53 20.86
N PHE A 978 -6.93 -14.03 20.72
CA PHE A 978 -8.09 -13.27 20.29
C PHE A 978 -9.01 -12.95 21.47
N ASN A 979 -9.53 -11.73 21.49
CA ASN A 979 -10.55 -11.28 22.43
C ASN A 979 -11.81 -10.93 21.66
N MET A 980 -12.97 -11.35 22.16
CA MET A 980 -14.23 -10.97 21.53
C MET A 980 -14.62 -9.56 21.97
N HIS A 981 -14.93 -8.72 21.00
CA HIS A 981 -15.46 -7.38 21.23
C HIS A 981 -16.72 -7.23 20.39
N PRO A 982 -17.86 -7.78 20.85
CA PRO A 982 -19.11 -7.59 20.16
C PRO A 982 -19.53 -6.11 20.23
N PRO A 983 -20.26 -5.60 19.23
CA PRO A 983 -20.81 -4.26 19.28
C PRO A 983 -21.66 -4.08 20.56
N THR A 984 -21.26 -3.21 21.49
CA THR A 984 -22.00 -2.92 22.74
C THR A 984 -22.62 -1.52 22.69
N GLY A 985 -23.78 -1.34 23.34
CA GLY A 985 -24.60 -0.11 23.26
C GLY A 985 -24.11 1.12 24.03
N ILE A 986 -22.83 1.23 24.39
CA ILE A 986 -22.33 2.33 25.23
C ILE A 986 -21.86 3.53 24.39
N GLN A 987 -22.32 4.72 24.81
CA GLN A 987 -22.21 6.03 24.17
C GLN A 987 -20.80 6.50 23.84
N PHE A 988 -20.70 7.24 22.73
CA PHE A 988 -19.56 8.04 22.29
C PHE A 988 -18.68 8.52 23.46
N GLY A 989 -17.55 7.85 23.65
CA GLY A 989 -16.50 8.30 24.54
C GLY A 989 -15.60 9.29 23.80
N ASP A 990 -15.09 10.29 24.52
CA ASP A 990 -13.95 11.10 24.08
C ASP A 990 -12.78 10.15 23.74
N TYR A 991 -12.59 9.88 22.44
CA TYR A 991 -11.54 8.99 21.92
C TYR A 991 -10.14 9.46 22.36
N ALA A 992 -9.96 10.77 22.59
CA ALA A 992 -8.73 11.29 23.18
C ALA A 992 -8.60 10.88 24.66
N SER A 993 -9.69 10.77 25.44
CA SER A 993 -9.63 10.27 26.83
C SER A 993 -9.32 8.77 26.90
N GLU A 994 -9.82 7.97 25.96
CA GLU A 994 -9.63 6.52 25.97
C GLU A 994 -8.25 6.11 25.41
N LEU A 995 -7.73 6.86 24.41
CA LEU A 995 -6.30 6.82 24.04
C LEU A 995 -5.43 7.17 25.26
N ARG A 996 -5.79 8.22 26.01
CA ARG A 996 -5.05 8.68 27.20
C ARG A 996 -5.09 7.70 28.38
N LYS A 997 -6.14 6.88 28.52
CA LYS A 997 -6.23 5.84 29.57
C LYS A 997 -5.47 4.55 29.23
N ARG A 998 -5.41 4.16 27.96
CA ARG A 998 -4.74 2.92 27.50
C ARG A 998 -3.26 3.09 27.20
N ILE A 999 -2.83 4.34 27.10
CA ILE A 999 -1.43 4.70 27.17
C ILE A 999 -1.05 4.71 28.66
N PRO A 1000 -0.07 3.89 29.12
CA PRO A 1000 0.38 3.94 30.51
C PRO A 1000 0.74 5.39 30.86
N ALA A 1001 0.45 5.82 32.10
CA ALA A 1001 0.47 7.21 32.61
C ALA A 1001 1.73 8.05 32.30
N THR A 1002 2.73 7.46 31.66
CA THR A 1002 3.91 8.07 31.05
C THR A 1002 3.68 8.80 29.72
N MET A 1003 2.48 8.77 29.10
CA MET A 1003 2.29 9.37 27.77
C MET A 1003 0.94 10.10 27.57
N VAL A 1004 0.60 11.03 28.46
CA VAL A 1004 -0.32 12.14 28.17
C VAL A 1004 0.40 13.47 28.43
N ILE A 1005 0.54 14.29 27.40
CA ILE A 1005 0.97 15.69 27.51
C ILE A 1005 -0.30 16.57 27.60
N PRO A 1006 -0.41 17.51 28.58
CA PRO A 1006 -1.55 18.44 28.73
C PRO A 1006 -1.50 19.62 27.71
N PRO A 1007 -2.61 20.32 27.40
CA PRO A 1007 -2.58 21.58 26.63
C PRO A 1007 -2.05 22.75 27.51
N PRO A 1008 -1.61 23.85 26.91
CA PRO A 1008 -0.25 24.35 27.06
C PRO A 1008 -0.10 25.21 28.32
N ASP A 1009 0.37 24.60 29.39
CA ASP A 1009 1.29 25.30 30.29
C ASP A 1009 2.71 24.96 29.86
N ARG A 1010 3.49 26.00 29.54
CA ARG A 1010 4.88 25.93 29.11
C ARG A 1010 5.59 24.80 29.88
N ALA A 1011 5.97 23.74 29.18
CA ALA A 1011 6.81 22.70 29.77
C ALA A 1011 8.13 23.35 30.19
N ALA A 1012 8.22 23.71 31.47
CA ALA A 1012 9.41 24.25 32.07
C ALA A 1012 10.47 23.15 32.08
N ARG A 1013 11.43 23.26 31.15
CA ARG A 1013 12.85 22.93 31.29
C ARG A 1013 13.24 22.12 32.55
N VAL A 1014 13.02 20.82 32.55
CA VAL A 1014 13.73 19.87 33.42
C VAL A 1014 14.58 19.02 32.48
N VAL A 1015 15.77 19.44 32.04
CA VAL A 1015 17.02 19.40 32.81
C VAL A 1015 17.94 20.55 32.36
N ARG A 1016 17.52 21.80 32.59
CA ARG A 1016 18.50 22.91 32.65
C ARG A 1016 19.42 22.83 33.87
N PHE A 1017 19.19 21.85 34.73
CA PHE A 1017 19.91 21.69 35.97
C PHE A 1017 20.51 20.30 36.00
N LEU A 1018 21.73 20.15 35.49
CA LEU A 1018 22.65 19.34 36.27
C LEU A 1018 24.08 19.86 36.26
N LYS A 1019 24.55 20.59 35.23
CA LYS A 1019 25.95 21.09 35.26
C LYS A 1019 26.14 22.48 34.68
N PRO A 1020 25.49 23.49 35.26
CA PRO A 1020 25.53 24.82 34.70
C PRO A 1020 26.89 25.52 34.90
N TYR A 1021 27.84 24.93 35.63
CA TYR A 1021 29.12 25.55 35.98
C TYR A 1021 30.31 24.75 35.42
N LEU A 1022 31.04 25.34 34.48
CA LEU A 1022 32.14 24.72 33.72
C LEU A 1022 33.51 25.28 34.11
N LEU A 1023 34.39 24.45 34.66
CA LEU A 1023 35.78 24.78 34.96
C LEU A 1023 36.64 24.84 33.68
N ARG A 1024 37.21 26.01 33.44
CA ARG A 1024 38.18 26.32 32.38
C ARG A 1024 39.50 26.70 32.99
N MET A 1025 40.58 26.10 32.49
CA MET A 1025 41.94 26.33 32.99
C MET A 1025 42.83 26.83 31.87
N HIS A 1026 43.60 27.87 32.17
CA HIS A 1026 44.54 28.48 31.25
C HIS A 1026 45.93 28.52 31.90
N PHE A 1027 46.91 27.93 31.21
CA PHE A 1027 48.28 27.85 31.64
C PHE A 1027 49.14 28.59 30.62
N SER A 1028 49.87 29.61 31.04
CA SER A 1028 50.87 30.29 30.23
C SER A 1028 52.26 30.08 30.80
N ASN A 1029 53.29 30.48 30.05
CA ASN A 1029 54.68 30.47 30.52
C ASN A 1029 54.95 31.49 31.65
N LYS A 1030 53.96 32.34 31.99
CA LYS A 1030 54.07 33.41 32.99
C LYS A 1030 53.14 33.21 34.19
N TYR A 1031 51.98 32.56 34.02
CA TYR A 1031 50.98 32.41 35.07
C TYR A 1031 50.00 31.25 34.83
N VAL A 1032 49.37 30.81 35.92
CA VAL A 1032 48.23 29.88 35.95
C VAL A 1032 46.96 30.63 36.33
N SER A 1033 45.86 30.37 35.60
CA SER A 1033 44.52 30.87 35.94
C SER A 1033 43.45 29.83 35.66
N ALA A 1034 42.46 29.75 36.53
CA ALA A 1034 41.31 28.86 36.37
C ALA A 1034 40.02 29.60 36.71
N GLN A 1035 38.96 29.35 35.95
CA GLN A 1035 37.66 29.99 36.14
C GLN A 1035 36.52 29.05 35.83
N VAL A 1036 35.42 29.21 36.54
CA VAL A 1036 34.18 28.47 36.34
C VAL A 1036 33.16 29.39 35.70
N VAL A 1037 32.64 29.00 34.54
CA VAL A 1037 31.69 29.77 33.74
C VAL A 1037 30.30 29.14 33.88
N HIS A 1038 29.29 29.96 34.14
CA HIS A 1038 27.90 29.53 34.11
C HIS A 1038 27.42 29.41 32.66
N THR A 1039 27.40 28.19 32.12
CA THR A 1039 27.18 27.89 30.69
C THR A 1039 25.87 28.44 30.12
N PRO A 1040 24.72 28.43 30.84
CA PRO A 1040 23.47 29.00 30.34
C PRO A 1040 23.44 30.52 30.16
N THR A 1041 24.25 31.27 30.92
CA THR A 1041 24.30 32.76 30.86
C THR A 1041 25.62 33.29 30.30
N ALA A 1042 26.59 32.39 30.03
CA ALA A 1042 27.95 32.73 29.62
C ALA A 1042 28.71 33.68 30.57
N THR A 1043 28.32 33.76 31.85
CA THR A 1043 28.97 34.63 32.86
C THR A 1043 29.99 33.86 33.70
N VAL A 1044 31.08 34.51 34.14
CA VAL A 1044 32.07 33.87 35.02
C VAL A 1044 31.52 33.81 36.45
N ALA A 1045 31.29 32.61 36.97
CA ALA A 1045 30.77 32.38 38.31
C ALA A 1045 31.83 32.62 39.39
N CYS A 1046 33.02 32.03 39.20
CA CYS A 1046 34.21 32.22 40.03
C CYS A 1046 35.47 32.17 39.15
N SER A 1047 36.50 32.92 39.50
CA SER A 1047 37.82 32.81 38.87
C SER A 1047 38.91 32.90 39.92
N ALA A 1048 40.09 32.37 39.60
CA ALA A 1048 41.29 32.44 40.41
C ALA A 1048 42.51 32.53 39.49
N SER A 1049 43.43 33.45 39.77
CA SER A 1049 44.67 33.60 39.02
C SER A 1049 45.88 33.84 39.90
N SER A 1050 47.01 33.25 39.54
CA SER A 1050 48.32 33.47 40.18
C SER A 1050 48.87 34.89 39.96
N GLN A 1051 48.18 35.72 39.16
CA GLN A 1051 48.48 37.14 39.00
C GLN A 1051 47.67 38.06 39.91
N GLU A 1052 46.75 37.53 40.72
CA GLU A 1052 46.00 38.34 41.67
C GLU A 1052 46.95 39.04 42.66
N LYS A 1053 46.84 40.38 42.78
CA LYS A 1053 47.76 41.23 43.57
C LYS A 1053 47.92 40.76 45.02
N LEU A 1054 46.87 40.18 45.60
CA LEU A 1054 46.84 39.69 46.99
C LEU A 1054 47.50 38.32 47.19
N LEU A 1055 47.66 37.52 46.13
CA LEU A 1055 48.20 36.15 46.18
C LEU A 1055 49.65 36.07 45.70
N ARG A 1056 50.03 36.97 44.80
CA ARG A 1056 51.38 37.01 44.20
C ARG A 1056 52.54 37.13 45.21
N PRO A 1057 52.45 37.86 46.33
CA PRO A 1057 53.54 37.93 47.32
C PRO A 1057 53.78 36.61 48.06
N ASN A 1058 52.77 35.73 48.13
CA ASN A 1058 52.77 34.48 48.90
C ASN A 1058 53.04 33.24 48.01
N MET A 1059 53.56 33.46 46.80
CA MET A 1059 53.90 32.44 45.82
C MET A 1059 55.36 32.58 45.39
N GLU A 1060 56.17 31.54 45.64
CA GLU A 1060 57.57 31.48 45.18
C GLU A 1060 57.68 31.49 43.65
N SER A 1061 56.66 30.95 42.97
CA SER A 1061 56.56 30.88 41.52
C SER A 1061 55.09 30.97 41.12
N THR A 1062 54.81 31.68 40.04
CA THR A 1062 53.42 31.94 39.58
C THR A 1062 52.96 30.96 38.51
N ARG A 1063 53.84 30.04 38.08
CA ARG A 1063 53.62 29.28 36.84
C ARG A 1063 53.79 27.78 36.99
N ASP A 1064 54.30 27.28 38.09
CA ASP A 1064 54.59 25.85 38.25
C ASP A 1064 53.37 25.05 38.75
N VAL A 1065 53.60 23.78 39.08
CA VAL A 1065 52.55 22.87 39.55
C VAL A 1065 52.07 23.24 40.96
N ALA A 1066 52.95 23.78 41.82
CA ALA A 1066 52.58 24.26 43.15
C ALA A 1066 51.65 25.48 43.07
N ALA A 1067 51.93 26.40 42.14
CA ALA A 1067 51.04 27.52 41.83
C ALA A 1067 49.68 27.03 41.34
N ALA A 1068 49.66 26.02 40.47
CA ALA A 1068 48.43 25.44 39.95
C ALA A 1068 47.57 24.78 41.04
N ALA A 1069 48.18 24.07 42.00
CA ALA A 1069 47.47 23.51 43.15
C ALA A 1069 46.86 24.60 44.05
N LYS A 1070 47.63 25.65 44.37
CA LYS A 1070 47.12 26.81 45.15
C LYS A 1070 45.92 27.49 44.46
N ILE A 1071 45.98 27.64 43.13
CA ILE A 1071 44.86 28.20 42.35
C ILE A 1071 43.64 27.28 42.32
N GLY A 1072 43.84 25.96 42.21
CA GLY A 1072 42.74 24.98 42.30
C GLY A 1072 42.04 25.03 43.65
N LYS A 1073 42.82 25.03 44.75
CA LYS A 1073 42.26 25.09 46.11
C LYS A 1073 41.44 26.37 46.34
N LEU A 1074 42.00 27.53 46.00
CA LEU A 1074 41.31 28.81 46.14
C LEU A 1074 40.03 28.88 45.30
N LEU A 1075 40.06 28.33 44.08
CA LEU A 1075 38.87 28.29 43.23
C LEU A 1075 37.78 27.38 43.83
N GLY A 1076 38.17 26.24 44.39
CA GLY A 1076 37.27 25.34 45.12
C GLY A 1076 36.59 26.02 46.31
N GLU A 1077 37.36 26.71 47.15
CA GLU A 1077 36.84 27.48 48.30
C GLU A 1077 35.84 28.57 47.86
N ARG A 1078 36.17 29.32 46.80
CA ARG A 1078 35.28 30.35 46.24
C ARG A 1078 33.99 29.75 45.66
N LEU A 1079 34.04 28.55 45.10
CA LEU A 1079 32.84 27.86 44.58
C LEU A 1079 31.91 27.40 45.70
N LEU A 1080 32.47 26.84 46.77
CA LEU A 1080 31.68 26.43 47.93
C LEU A 1080 31.05 27.62 48.67
N GLN A 1081 31.77 28.74 48.81
CA GLN A 1081 31.20 29.98 49.36
C GLN A 1081 30.02 30.50 48.53
N LYS A 1082 30.01 30.26 47.21
CA LYS A 1082 28.89 30.60 46.32
C LYS A 1082 27.81 29.51 46.21
N GLY A 1083 27.88 28.46 47.02
CA GLY A 1083 26.90 27.37 47.00
C GLY A 1083 26.91 26.55 45.71
N ILE A 1084 28.06 26.43 45.03
CA ILE A 1084 28.24 25.62 43.82
C ILE A 1084 28.99 24.35 44.22
N PRO A 1085 28.29 23.26 44.60
CA PRO A 1085 28.93 22.06 45.15
C PRO A 1085 29.58 21.19 44.07
N ALA A 1086 29.36 21.51 42.79
CA ALA A 1086 29.82 20.66 41.71
C ALA A 1086 30.06 21.42 40.40
N VAL A 1087 31.15 21.07 39.70
CA VAL A 1087 31.57 21.72 38.46
C VAL A 1087 32.01 20.69 37.42
N ALA A 1088 31.62 20.92 36.17
CA ALA A 1088 32.06 20.11 35.04
C ALA A 1088 33.45 20.58 34.58
N ILE A 1089 34.33 19.68 34.18
CA ILE A 1089 35.67 20.04 33.69
C ILE A 1089 35.74 19.82 32.19
N HIS A 1090 36.22 20.82 31.47
CA HIS A 1090 36.52 20.68 30.06
C HIS A 1090 38.02 20.86 29.80
N MET A 1091 38.69 19.75 29.49
CA MET A 1091 40.11 19.74 29.10
C MET A 1091 40.23 19.87 27.58
N LYS A 1092 41.08 20.78 27.10
CA LYS A 1092 41.37 20.90 25.66
C LYS A 1092 42.11 19.66 25.16
N ARG A 1093 41.99 19.31 23.87
CA ARG A 1093 42.63 18.11 23.25
C ARG A 1093 44.14 17.97 23.52
N GLU A 1094 44.85 19.07 23.76
CA GLU A 1094 46.30 19.10 24.05
C GLU A 1094 46.63 18.99 25.55
N GLN A 1095 45.64 19.19 26.43
CA GLN A 1095 45.81 19.09 27.88
C GLN A 1095 45.64 17.63 28.31
N LYS A 1096 46.72 17.01 28.76
CA LYS A 1096 46.68 15.69 29.43
C LYS A 1096 46.45 15.89 30.92
N TYR A 1097 45.82 14.91 31.59
CA TYR A 1097 45.62 14.91 33.05
C TYR A 1097 46.95 14.69 33.78
N HIS A 1098 47.81 15.69 33.74
CA HIS A 1098 49.17 15.61 34.23
C HIS A 1098 49.66 17.00 34.63
N GLY A 1099 50.65 17.06 35.53
CA GLY A 1099 51.30 18.31 35.94
C GLY A 1099 50.30 19.35 36.45
N LYS A 1100 50.32 20.55 35.86
CA LYS A 1100 49.50 21.69 36.31
C LYS A 1100 48.00 21.45 36.16
N VAL A 1101 47.59 20.70 35.14
CA VAL A 1101 46.16 20.40 34.91
C VAL A 1101 45.64 19.48 36.00
N LYS A 1102 46.41 18.42 36.31
CA LYS A 1102 46.10 17.52 37.43
C LYS A 1102 46.05 18.27 38.76
N ALA A 1103 47.02 19.14 39.02
CA ALA A 1103 47.09 19.91 40.25
C ALA A 1103 45.87 20.84 40.47
N VAL A 1104 45.39 21.56 39.43
CA VAL A 1104 44.18 22.38 39.58
C VAL A 1104 42.96 21.50 39.86
N ILE A 1105 42.83 20.39 39.13
CA ILE A 1105 41.65 19.53 39.21
C ILE A 1105 41.58 18.79 40.55
N ASP A 1106 42.67 18.15 40.96
CA ASP A 1106 42.75 17.44 42.24
C ASP A 1106 42.51 18.42 43.41
N SER A 1107 43.10 19.62 43.38
CA SER A 1107 42.89 20.60 44.46
C SER A 1107 41.47 21.18 44.50
N VAL A 1108 40.76 21.32 43.36
CA VAL A 1108 39.33 21.67 43.36
C VAL A 1108 38.49 20.54 43.95
N ARG A 1109 38.85 19.27 43.67
CA ARG A 1109 38.19 18.09 44.25
C ARG A 1109 38.43 17.97 45.75
N GLU A 1110 39.68 18.14 46.19
CA GLU A 1110 40.09 18.08 47.59
C GLU A 1110 39.44 19.19 48.42
N ALA A 1111 39.19 20.36 47.83
CA ALA A 1111 38.42 21.42 48.47
C ALA A 1111 36.94 21.06 48.70
N GLY A 1112 36.46 19.91 48.24
CA GLY A 1112 35.10 19.40 48.47
C GLY A 1112 34.12 19.65 47.31
N VAL A 1113 34.58 20.20 46.19
CA VAL A 1113 33.73 20.42 45.00
C VAL A 1113 33.69 19.17 44.15
N LYS A 1114 32.48 18.63 43.94
CA LYS A 1114 32.27 17.41 43.14
C LYS A 1114 32.58 17.69 41.67
N LEU A 1115 33.53 16.94 41.12
CA LEU A 1115 33.89 17.05 39.71
C LEU A 1115 33.04 16.11 38.88
N LEU A 1116 32.52 16.65 37.81
CA LEU A 1116 31.38 16.11 37.10
C LEU A 1116 31.68 15.78 35.64
#